data_AF-A0A7X7C6W9-F1
#
_entry.id   AF-A0A7X7C6W9-F1
#
_cell.length_a   1.000
_cell.length_b   1.000
_cell.length_c   1.000
_cell.angle_alpha   90.00
_cell.angle_beta   90.00
_cell.angle_gamma   90.00
#
_symmetry.space_group_name_H-M   'P 1'
#
loop_
_entity.id
_entity.type
_entity.pdbx_description
1 polymer ?
#
loop_
_entity_poly.entity_id
_entity_poly.type
_entity_poly.pdbx_seq_one_letter_code
_entity_poly.pdbx_strand_id
1 'polypeptide(L)'
;MRKIWNILVFLVIICICFFAKDVNAAEESGSGTVNDPYLISTLEQLQSIDSPDIASFTYYKLTQDLDFSQITSWNPITISNVSIDGDNHKLTGLSGSIFNGSKGLFSTANNQVIIKDLHINADLEFTNPNSGILIGVASLGSEVTFENCHISGSITSTSVGVGTFLGNLLGSVNIEDSSIKIDMTTQGNTGGFIGRVANGRDINIENCIAEGSINVTPSGTTNVQTGGIIGNIQSASSVTLKNIFNYLNINSSGNVGCFIGYFPLQTTFISENLYNATLVNNPTYTVYPIGENISTEYANIPMVTAISGGDLNDYQDLLYNNQLVGKKWVIRDSSDSFSITFAPDADLSGLTVFLDSEAVDFVQHENTVSLDFSVDQHKLLFCFSEVGKSNSILYFDFIFQHTPLPFVQLEHDEQTITVVDGQILNRDEMLESNIYYLSFSEMPEGTNVIVKVNGERSFIAAEDNRYLLIIDDNSQIEITFSLENHLPSVFAFSINVIYSLEDLVDTSQGILSVQNNHENPWKRNPEELTRAAFSPSINGTPSSFTVTVSASSGILVFYYKIDNPSSNTSNKLGVFVNGEKEQDFSNPEERDFYTINLHGASEYIISFEVIIGDAEAAFTVQLADIIYSDESEYLFYLDYDTSMGSVTASVDNQVLNIHPAGNIVGVGHGVFLTAEANNGYIFVGWKDEGNNIISTDKVYYFVFKNETALTAVFLENSMVARIMDAGYLSLQAALTAAVPGDIVILLRDYTLEDDIVIPAGVMLLLPCGENDLYGYISTGFNPDGTKQTGYREELYRSLRIDAGVTVSVYGTLLVNAVTGVPNGGHTVQGITGGYAQI
;
A
#
# COMPACT_ATOMS: atom_id res chain seq x y z
N MET A 1 9.54 -43.83 42.64
CA MET A 1 9.20 -45.24 42.36
C MET A 1 7.73 -45.31 41.93
N ARG A 2 7.49 -45.66 40.65
CA ARG A 2 6.20 -46.09 40.04
C ARG A 2 5.05 -45.05 40.04
N LYS A 3 4.40 -44.65 38.94
CA LYS A 3 4.34 -45.02 37.51
C LYS A 3 3.63 -43.82 36.81
N ILE A 4 4.16 -43.23 35.74
CA ILE A 4 3.69 -43.43 34.35
C ILE A 4 2.19 -43.77 34.26
N TRP A 5 1.32 -42.78 34.01
CA TRP A 5 0.32 -42.78 32.92
C TRP A 5 -0.42 -41.42 32.83
N ASN A 6 -0.67 -40.98 31.58
CA ASN A 6 -1.59 -39.92 31.12
C ASN A 6 -1.07 -38.48 30.97
N ILE A 7 -0.15 -38.35 30.02
CA ILE A 7 -0.26 -37.41 28.89
C ILE A 7 -1.45 -37.88 28.01
N LEU A 8 -2.42 -36.98 27.76
CA LEU A 8 -3.63 -36.98 26.88
C LEU A 8 -4.89 -36.66 27.67
N VAL A 9 -5.38 -35.41 27.59
CA VAL A 9 -6.74 -35.00 27.20
C VAL A 9 -6.68 -33.49 26.91
N PHE A 10 -6.22 -33.12 25.72
CA PHE A 10 -6.56 -31.86 25.06
C PHE A 10 -6.61 -32.18 23.56
N LEU A 11 -7.65 -32.94 23.20
CA LEU A 11 -8.05 -33.20 21.83
C LEU A 11 -9.57 -33.06 21.81
N VAL A 12 -10.05 -32.28 20.84
CA VAL A 12 -11.39 -32.37 20.24
C VAL A 12 -12.57 -31.85 21.05
N ILE A 13 -12.88 -30.56 20.84
CA ILE A 13 -14.25 -30.12 20.55
C ILE A 13 -14.11 -29.50 19.15
N ILE A 14 -14.33 -30.23 18.06
CA ILE A 14 -15.69 -30.53 17.56
C ILE A 14 -16.63 -29.38 17.92
N CYS A 15 -16.39 -28.20 17.34
CA CYS A 15 -17.55 -27.50 16.78
C CYS A 15 -17.94 -28.30 15.54
N ILE A 16 -18.78 -29.31 15.77
CA ILE A 16 -19.84 -29.63 14.84
C ILE A 16 -20.59 -28.30 14.70
N CYS A 17 -20.17 -27.49 13.73
CA CYS A 17 -21.16 -26.73 12.99
C CYS A 17 -21.93 -27.80 12.24
N PHE A 18 -23.01 -28.27 12.87
CA PHE A 18 -24.21 -28.49 12.09
C PHE A 18 -24.37 -27.18 11.32
N PHE A 19 -23.97 -27.16 10.05
CA PHE A 19 -24.66 -26.33 9.09
C PHE A 19 -26.10 -26.88 9.08
N ALA A 20 -26.88 -26.47 10.07
CA ALA A 20 -28.22 -26.04 9.75
C ALA A 20 -28.03 -25.10 8.57
N LYS A 21 -28.61 -25.50 7.45
CA LYS A 21 -28.76 -24.67 6.26
C LYS A 21 -29.65 -23.48 6.67
N ASP A 22 -29.10 -22.58 7.47
CA ASP A 22 -29.64 -21.25 7.63
C ASP A 22 -29.18 -20.51 6.39
N VAL A 23 -30.11 -20.49 5.44
CA VAL A 23 -30.13 -19.65 4.26
C VAL A 23 -30.15 -18.20 4.75
N ASN A 24 -29.00 -17.69 5.17
CA ASN A 24 -28.72 -16.27 5.16
C ASN A 24 -27.82 -16.06 3.96
N ALA A 25 -28.46 -15.78 2.83
CA ALA A 25 -27.80 -15.10 1.74
C ALA A 25 -27.02 -13.93 2.37
N ALA A 26 -25.72 -13.85 2.11
CA ALA A 26 -25.07 -12.55 2.15
C ALA A 26 -26.01 -11.61 1.39
N GLU A 27 -26.36 -10.46 1.97
CA GLU A 27 -27.19 -9.48 1.27
C GLU A 27 -26.39 -9.00 0.05
N GLU A 28 -26.47 -9.75 -1.05
CA GLU A 28 -26.02 -9.36 -2.37
C GLU A 28 -26.86 -8.14 -2.71
N SER A 29 -26.23 -6.98 -2.79
CA SER A 29 -26.90 -5.79 -3.29
C SER A 29 -27.26 -6.02 -4.76
N GLY A 30 -28.50 -5.68 -5.14
CA GLY A 30 -29.06 -5.95 -6.47
C GLY A 30 -30.22 -6.95 -6.45
N SER A 31 -30.89 -7.12 -7.59
CA SER A 31 -32.04 -8.03 -7.77
C SER A 31 -31.76 -9.19 -8.73
N GLY A 32 -30.51 -9.31 -9.19
CA GLY A 32 -30.08 -10.35 -10.13
C GLY A 32 -30.64 -10.17 -11.54
N THR A 33 -31.07 -8.96 -11.91
CA THR A 33 -31.58 -8.63 -13.24
C THR A 33 -30.51 -7.94 -14.08
N VAL A 34 -30.70 -7.88 -15.41
CA VAL A 34 -29.73 -7.23 -16.32
C VAL A 34 -29.42 -5.76 -15.96
N ASN A 35 -30.40 -5.03 -15.42
CA ASN A 35 -30.23 -3.62 -15.05
C ASN A 35 -29.83 -3.42 -13.58
N ASP A 36 -29.82 -4.50 -12.81
CA ASP A 36 -29.59 -4.48 -11.36
C ASP A 36 -29.03 -5.85 -10.94
N PRO A 37 -27.80 -6.17 -11.38
CA PRO A 37 -27.16 -7.46 -11.12
C PRO A 37 -26.81 -7.60 -9.64
N TYR A 38 -26.68 -8.83 -9.17
CA TYR A 38 -26.11 -9.08 -7.85
C TYR A 38 -24.63 -8.69 -7.84
N LEU A 39 -24.23 -7.87 -6.87
CA LEU A 39 -22.87 -7.35 -6.75
C LEU A 39 -22.00 -8.29 -5.92
N ILE A 40 -20.83 -8.63 -6.48
CA ILE A 40 -19.82 -9.49 -5.87
C ILE A 40 -18.60 -8.64 -5.52
N SER A 41 -18.26 -8.65 -4.24
CA SER A 41 -17.08 -7.99 -3.67
C SER A 41 -16.24 -8.94 -2.83
N THR A 42 -16.78 -10.11 -2.42
CA THR A 42 -16.03 -11.09 -1.62
C THR A 42 -16.07 -12.48 -2.24
N LEU A 43 -15.14 -13.33 -1.82
CA LEU A 43 -15.08 -14.72 -2.25
C LEU A 43 -16.27 -15.54 -1.75
N GLU A 44 -16.84 -15.20 -0.59
CA GLU A 44 -18.05 -15.84 -0.07
C GLU A 44 -19.26 -15.55 -0.97
N GLN A 45 -19.37 -14.32 -1.51
CA GLN A 45 -20.40 -13.95 -2.48
C GLN A 45 -20.18 -14.64 -3.84
N LEU A 46 -18.92 -14.84 -4.25
CA LEU A 46 -18.63 -15.65 -5.45
C LEU A 46 -19.02 -17.13 -5.22
N GLN A 47 -18.80 -17.65 -4.03
CA GLN A 47 -19.14 -19.02 -3.65
C GLN A 47 -20.67 -19.24 -3.53
N SER A 48 -21.47 -18.19 -3.25
CA SER A 48 -22.94 -18.27 -3.17
C SER A 48 -23.63 -18.41 -4.52
N ILE A 49 -22.93 -18.22 -5.65
CA ILE A 49 -23.50 -18.38 -7.00
C ILE A 49 -23.98 -19.82 -7.26
N ASP A 50 -23.52 -20.83 -6.50
CA ASP A 50 -23.85 -22.25 -6.72
C ASP A 50 -25.37 -22.50 -6.91
N SER A 51 -25.76 -22.71 -8.16
CA SER A 51 -27.14 -22.62 -8.67
C SER A 51 -27.47 -23.76 -9.63
N PRO A 52 -27.58 -25.01 -9.14
CA PRO A 52 -27.80 -26.17 -10.01
C PRO A 52 -29.17 -26.21 -10.73
N ASP A 53 -30.20 -25.53 -10.21
CA ASP A 53 -31.62 -25.75 -10.59
C ASP A 53 -32.46 -24.46 -10.86
N ILE A 54 -31.84 -23.32 -11.20
CA ILE A 54 -32.59 -22.06 -11.41
C ILE A 54 -33.24 -22.01 -12.79
N ALA A 55 -34.56 -21.76 -12.82
CA ALA A 55 -35.34 -21.61 -14.06
C ALA A 55 -35.24 -20.23 -14.72
N SER A 56 -34.91 -19.18 -13.96
CA SER A 56 -34.71 -17.81 -14.44
C SER A 56 -33.23 -17.51 -14.67
N PHE A 57 -32.93 -16.69 -15.67
CA PHE A 57 -31.58 -16.24 -15.93
C PHE A 57 -31.17 -15.14 -14.93
N THR A 58 -30.02 -15.29 -14.26
CA THR A 58 -29.55 -14.39 -13.19
C THR A 58 -28.26 -13.68 -13.59
N TYR A 59 -28.12 -12.41 -13.19
CA TYR A 59 -26.96 -11.57 -13.51
C TYR A 59 -26.15 -11.23 -12.26
N TYR A 60 -24.84 -11.43 -12.32
CA TYR A 60 -23.86 -11.07 -11.31
C TYR A 60 -22.81 -10.13 -11.90
N LYS A 61 -22.29 -9.22 -11.08
CA LYS A 61 -21.25 -8.27 -11.45
C LYS A 61 -20.21 -8.14 -10.34
N LEU A 62 -18.92 -8.28 -10.67
CA LEU A 62 -17.84 -7.96 -9.75
C LEU A 62 -17.75 -6.43 -9.56
N THR A 63 -17.36 -6.03 -8.35
CA THR A 63 -17.22 -4.61 -7.96
C THR A 63 -15.82 -4.27 -7.45
N GLN A 64 -14.98 -5.30 -7.28
CA GLN A 64 -13.57 -5.17 -6.94
C GLN A 64 -12.83 -6.45 -7.34
N ASP A 65 -11.50 -6.35 -7.38
CA ASP A 65 -10.62 -7.50 -7.55
C ASP A 65 -10.79 -8.48 -6.36
N LEU A 66 -10.66 -9.78 -6.64
CA LEU A 66 -10.80 -10.84 -5.63
C LEU A 66 -9.49 -11.61 -5.48
N ASP A 67 -8.95 -11.64 -4.26
CA ASP A 67 -7.71 -12.34 -3.94
C ASP A 67 -7.93 -13.68 -3.22
N PHE A 68 -7.50 -14.77 -3.85
CA PHE A 68 -7.56 -16.14 -3.36
C PHE A 68 -6.35 -16.55 -2.51
N SER A 69 -5.40 -15.66 -2.21
CA SER A 69 -4.14 -16.00 -1.51
C SER A 69 -4.33 -16.69 -0.16
N GLN A 70 -5.43 -16.40 0.55
CA GLN A 70 -5.77 -16.99 1.85
C GLN A 70 -6.63 -18.26 1.73
N ILE A 71 -7.02 -18.66 0.52
CA ILE A 71 -7.90 -19.80 0.26
C ILE A 71 -7.08 -21.08 0.11
N THR A 72 -7.36 -22.05 0.96
CA THR A 72 -6.69 -23.36 0.95
C THR A 72 -7.54 -24.49 0.34
N SER A 73 -8.85 -24.26 0.18
CA SER A 73 -9.77 -25.20 -0.45
C SER A 73 -10.95 -24.46 -1.07
N TRP A 74 -11.42 -24.94 -2.22
CA TRP A 74 -12.58 -24.37 -2.90
C TRP A 74 -13.71 -25.39 -3.01
N ASN A 75 -14.93 -24.98 -2.67
CA ASN A 75 -16.08 -25.86 -2.82
C ASN A 75 -16.54 -25.88 -4.28
N PRO A 76 -16.87 -27.05 -4.86
CA PRO A 76 -17.38 -27.12 -6.22
C PRO A 76 -18.62 -26.26 -6.43
N ILE A 77 -18.57 -25.33 -7.38
CA ILE A 77 -19.71 -24.48 -7.79
C ILE A 77 -20.30 -25.03 -9.08
N THR A 78 -21.61 -25.22 -9.13
CA THR A 78 -22.36 -25.51 -10.35
C THR A 78 -23.11 -24.26 -10.79
N ILE A 79 -22.86 -23.79 -12.01
CA ILE A 79 -23.51 -22.61 -12.57
C ILE A 79 -24.50 -22.99 -13.68
N SER A 80 -25.63 -22.28 -13.74
CA SER A 80 -26.73 -22.56 -14.68
C SER A 80 -27.56 -21.31 -14.90
N ASN A 81 -27.88 -20.98 -16.16
CA ASN A 81 -28.68 -19.80 -16.54
C ASN A 81 -28.14 -18.51 -15.88
N VAL A 82 -26.86 -18.22 -16.11
CA VAL A 82 -26.18 -17.12 -15.41
C VAL A 82 -25.34 -16.27 -16.35
N SER A 83 -25.27 -14.96 -16.06
CA SER A 83 -24.23 -14.07 -16.56
C SER A 83 -23.37 -13.59 -15.40
N ILE A 84 -22.06 -13.74 -15.53
CA ILE A 84 -21.06 -13.26 -14.57
C ILE A 84 -20.21 -12.22 -15.30
N ASP A 85 -20.43 -10.96 -14.97
CA ASP A 85 -19.69 -9.81 -15.49
C ASP A 85 -18.54 -9.47 -14.54
N GLY A 86 -17.30 -9.61 -15.00
CA GLY A 86 -16.12 -9.27 -14.22
C GLY A 86 -15.87 -7.77 -14.14
N ASP A 87 -16.51 -6.94 -14.97
CA ASP A 87 -16.29 -5.48 -15.04
C ASP A 87 -14.81 -5.07 -15.16
N ASN A 88 -14.01 -5.93 -15.82
CA ASN A 88 -12.54 -5.88 -15.94
C ASN A 88 -11.76 -6.08 -14.62
N HIS A 89 -12.41 -6.54 -13.56
CA HIS A 89 -11.74 -6.91 -12.31
C HIS A 89 -10.89 -8.17 -12.45
N LYS A 90 -9.96 -8.32 -11.50
CA LYS A 90 -8.98 -9.40 -11.46
C LYS A 90 -9.34 -10.46 -10.43
N LEU A 91 -9.07 -11.72 -10.76
CA LEU A 91 -8.94 -12.81 -9.80
C LEU A 91 -7.46 -13.15 -9.65
N THR A 92 -6.91 -13.01 -8.44
CA THR A 92 -5.49 -13.23 -8.13
C THR A 92 -5.31 -14.25 -7.00
N GLY A 93 -4.08 -14.69 -6.76
CA GLY A 93 -3.76 -15.61 -5.65
C GLY A 93 -4.25 -17.06 -5.85
N LEU A 94 -4.79 -17.40 -7.02
CA LEU A 94 -5.23 -18.76 -7.33
C LEU A 94 -4.01 -19.66 -7.49
N SER A 95 -3.72 -20.50 -6.50
CA SER A 95 -2.50 -21.30 -6.52
C SER A 95 -2.66 -22.72 -5.98
N GLY A 96 -1.76 -23.60 -6.41
CA GLY A 96 -1.68 -24.98 -5.93
C GLY A 96 -2.91 -25.80 -6.29
N SER A 97 -3.33 -26.66 -5.38
CA SER A 97 -4.36 -27.69 -5.64
C SER A 97 -5.78 -27.31 -5.19
N ILE A 98 -6.05 -26.01 -4.99
CA ILE A 98 -7.32 -25.50 -4.43
C ILE A 98 -8.56 -25.98 -5.21
N PHE A 99 -8.42 -26.22 -6.52
CA PHE A 99 -9.48 -26.66 -7.40
C PHE A 99 -9.46 -28.15 -7.72
N ASN A 100 -8.67 -28.99 -7.04
CA ASN A 100 -8.69 -30.42 -7.33
C ASN A 100 -10.08 -31.05 -7.10
N GLY A 101 -10.81 -30.61 -6.07
CA GLY A 101 -12.17 -31.07 -5.81
C GLY A 101 -13.20 -30.57 -6.82
N SER A 102 -13.05 -29.35 -7.31
CA SER A 102 -13.99 -28.67 -8.20
C SER A 102 -13.68 -28.85 -9.69
N LYS A 103 -12.42 -29.09 -10.06
CA LYS A 103 -11.88 -29.13 -11.44
C LYS A 103 -11.85 -27.78 -12.16
N GLY A 104 -11.97 -26.69 -11.40
CA GLY A 104 -11.95 -25.30 -11.85
C GLY A 104 -12.64 -24.38 -10.85
N LEU A 105 -12.65 -23.07 -11.12
CA LEU A 105 -13.40 -22.09 -10.34
C LEU A 105 -14.88 -22.48 -10.27
N PHE A 106 -15.43 -22.88 -11.42
CA PHE A 106 -16.73 -23.51 -11.56
C PHE A 106 -16.54 -24.97 -11.96
N SER A 107 -17.16 -25.87 -11.21
CA SER A 107 -17.05 -27.30 -11.48
C SER A 107 -17.82 -27.70 -12.72
N THR A 108 -19.05 -27.21 -12.84
CA THR A 108 -19.97 -27.59 -13.91
C THR A 108 -20.75 -26.38 -14.40
N ALA A 109 -20.90 -26.27 -15.73
CA ALA A 109 -21.79 -25.31 -16.37
C ALA A 109 -22.95 -26.02 -17.08
N ASN A 110 -24.17 -25.58 -16.80
CA ASN A 110 -25.42 -26.13 -17.34
C ASN A 110 -26.23 -25.05 -18.08
N ASN A 111 -27.07 -25.45 -19.03
CA ASN A 111 -27.93 -24.54 -19.80
C ASN A 111 -27.13 -23.36 -20.36
N GLN A 112 -27.61 -22.12 -20.25
CA GLN A 112 -26.92 -20.94 -20.75
C GLN A 112 -26.00 -20.33 -19.67
N VAL A 113 -24.72 -20.11 -19.99
CA VAL A 113 -23.74 -19.49 -19.10
C VAL A 113 -22.95 -18.45 -19.87
N ILE A 114 -22.81 -17.25 -19.32
CA ILE A 114 -22.02 -16.15 -19.88
C ILE A 114 -21.02 -15.70 -18.82
N ILE A 115 -19.74 -15.68 -19.14
CA ILE A 115 -18.67 -15.12 -18.30
C ILE A 115 -17.96 -14.09 -19.16
N LYS A 116 -17.84 -12.85 -18.68
CA LYS A 116 -17.24 -11.78 -19.46
C LYS A 116 -16.43 -10.79 -18.66
N ASP A 117 -15.57 -10.02 -19.33
CA ASP A 117 -14.85 -8.88 -18.78
C ASP A 117 -14.02 -9.25 -17.55
N LEU A 118 -13.21 -10.32 -17.62
CA LEU A 118 -12.55 -10.91 -16.46
C LEU A 118 -11.07 -11.21 -16.71
N HIS A 119 -10.22 -10.79 -15.78
CA HIS A 119 -8.78 -11.06 -15.81
C HIS A 119 -8.40 -12.05 -14.70
N ILE A 120 -7.65 -13.11 -15.03
CA ILE A 120 -7.30 -14.17 -14.06
C ILE A 120 -5.81 -14.42 -14.11
N ASN A 121 -5.15 -14.41 -12.94
CA ASN A 121 -3.79 -14.92 -12.79
C ASN A 121 -3.78 -16.14 -11.87
N ALA A 122 -3.40 -17.30 -12.40
CA ALA A 122 -3.56 -18.57 -11.72
C ALA A 122 -2.41 -19.56 -11.96
N ASP A 123 -1.89 -20.14 -10.88
CA ASP A 123 -0.81 -21.14 -10.86
C ASP A 123 -1.30 -22.45 -10.24
N LEU A 124 -1.99 -23.27 -11.03
CA LEU A 124 -2.83 -24.36 -10.53
C LEU A 124 -2.26 -25.77 -10.78
N GLU A 125 -2.53 -26.66 -9.84
CA GLU A 125 -2.21 -28.08 -9.92
C GLU A 125 -3.48 -28.94 -10.02
N PHE A 126 -3.63 -29.67 -11.12
CA PHE A 126 -4.75 -30.58 -11.36
C PHE A 126 -4.34 -32.06 -11.35
N THR A 127 -4.91 -32.84 -10.43
CA THR A 127 -4.76 -34.31 -10.39
C THR A 127 -5.95 -35.03 -11.02
N ASN A 128 -7.10 -34.36 -11.12
CA ASN A 128 -8.32 -34.91 -11.71
C ASN A 128 -8.43 -34.62 -13.21
N PRO A 129 -9.03 -35.54 -14.00
CA PRO A 129 -9.23 -35.33 -15.43
C PRO A 129 -10.33 -34.29 -15.67
N ASN A 130 -10.31 -33.72 -16.89
CA ASN A 130 -11.29 -32.73 -17.35
C ASN A 130 -11.30 -31.48 -16.46
N SER A 131 -10.14 -30.83 -16.35
CA SER A 131 -9.95 -29.66 -15.50
C SER A 131 -9.70 -28.40 -16.33
N GLY A 132 -10.37 -27.32 -15.97
CA GLY A 132 -10.20 -25.98 -16.53
C GLY A 132 -9.93 -24.98 -15.41
N ILE A 133 -9.28 -23.84 -15.68
CA ILE A 133 -9.16 -22.78 -14.67
C ILE A 133 -10.55 -22.21 -14.37
N LEU A 134 -11.30 -21.87 -15.41
CA LEU A 134 -12.67 -21.37 -15.26
C LEU A 134 -13.68 -22.49 -15.04
N ILE A 135 -13.86 -23.37 -16.02
CA ILE A 135 -14.89 -24.41 -15.97
C ILE A 135 -14.28 -25.81 -16.15
N GLY A 136 -14.57 -26.71 -15.21
CA GLY A 136 -14.20 -28.12 -15.35
C GLY A 136 -14.95 -28.80 -16.49
N VAL A 137 -16.29 -28.83 -16.41
CA VAL A 137 -17.15 -29.50 -17.40
C VAL A 137 -18.32 -28.61 -17.84
N ALA A 138 -18.48 -28.43 -19.15
CA ALA A 138 -19.71 -27.90 -19.74
C ALA A 138 -20.62 -29.07 -20.15
N SER A 139 -21.82 -29.14 -19.56
CA SER A 139 -22.74 -30.28 -19.63
C SER A 139 -23.39 -30.49 -21.00
N LEU A 140 -24.04 -31.64 -21.16
CA LEU A 140 -24.77 -31.95 -22.40
C LEU A 140 -25.89 -30.92 -22.65
N GLY A 141 -25.82 -30.24 -23.80
CA GLY A 141 -26.81 -29.24 -24.19
C GLY A 141 -26.63 -27.86 -23.55
N SER A 142 -25.52 -27.61 -22.83
CA SER A 142 -25.19 -26.27 -22.37
C SER A 142 -24.73 -25.38 -23.53
N GLU A 143 -24.85 -24.06 -23.36
CA GLU A 143 -24.32 -23.01 -24.21
C GLU A 143 -23.48 -22.08 -23.34
N VAL A 144 -22.15 -22.19 -23.44
CA VAL A 144 -21.21 -21.41 -22.61
C VAL A 144 -20.58 -20.32 -23.46
N THR A 145 -20.58 -19.08 -22.99
CA THR A 145 -19.93 -17.94 -23.65
C THR A 145 -18.86 -17.36 -22.75
N PHE A 146 -17.68 -17.15 -23.30
CA PHE A 146 -16.59 -16.38 -22.70
C PHE A 146 -16.29 -15.18 -23.62
N GLU A 147 -16.41 -13.97 -23.09
CA GLU A 147 -16.21 -12.73 -23.85
C GLU A 147 -15.21 -11.84 -23.09
N ASN A 148 -14.18 -11.31 -23.75
CA ASN A 148 -13.21 -10.41 -23.11
C ASN A 148 -12.62 -11.00 -21.81
N CYS A 149 -12.23 -12.27 -21.85
CA CYS A 149 -11.66 -13.00 -20.71
C CYS A 149 -10.17 -13.28 -20.95
N HIS A 150 -9.33 -12.91 -19.99
CA HIS A 150 -7.87 -12.97 -20.13
C HIS A 150 -7.24 -13.77 -18.98
N ILE A 151 -6.60 -14.88 -19.30
CA ILE A 151 -6.09 -15.82 -18.29
C ILE A 151 -4.57 -16.00 -18.43
N SER A 152 -3.83 -15.73 -17.36
CA SER A 152 -2.38 -15.92 -17.28
C SER A 152 -1.96 -16.85 -16.12
N GLY A 153 -0.73 -17.32 -16.16
CA GLY A 153 -0.09 -18.08 -15.08
C GLY A 153 0.38 -19.46 -15.54
N SER A 154 0.17 -20.49 -14.72
CA SER A 154 0.63 -21.85 -15.00
C SER A 154 -0.38 -22.94 -14.63
N ILE A 155 -0.30 -24.07 -15.35
CA ILE A 155 -1.05 -25.29 -15.02
C ILE A 155 -0.09 -26.46 -14.98
N THR A 156 -0.01 -27.15 -13.84
CA THR A 156 0.62 -28.47 -13.76
C THR A 156 -0.45 -29.54 -13.60
N SER A 157 -0.45 -30.57 -14.45
CA SER A 157 -1.41 -31.66 -14.33
C SER A 157 -0.84 -33.03 -14.62
N THR A 158 -1.26 -34.01 -13.82
CA THR A 158 -0.96 -35.44 -14.03
C THR A 158 -2.11 -36.17 -14.70
N SER A 159 -3.06 -35.47 -15.32
CA SER A 159 -4.28 -36.03 -15.87
C SER A 159 -4.61 -35.51 -17.28
N VAL A 160 -5.68 -36.07 -17.86
CA VAL A 160 -6.09 -35.80 -19.26
C VAL A 160 -7.24 -34.81 -19.34
N GLY A 161 -7.36 -34.12 -20.48
CA GLY A 161 -8.46 -33.19 -20.74
C GLY A 161 -8.26 -31.88 -19.98
N VAL A 162 -7.08 -31.28 -20.11
CA VAL A 162 -6.72 -30.04 -19.41
C VAL A 162 -6.80 -28.88 -20.40
N GLY A 163 -7.52 -27.83 -20.02
CA GLY A 163 -7.60 -26.57 -20.74
C GLY A 163 -7.61 -25.37 -19.81
N THR A 164 -7.54 -24.16 -20.34
CA THR A 164 -7.56 -22.94 -19.50
C THR A 164 -8.99 -22.48 -19.25
N PHE A 165 -9.81 -22.35 -20.30
CA PHE A 165 -11.23 -22.00 -20.17
C PHE A 165 -12.06 -23.20 -19.74
N LEU A 166 -11.85 -24.34 -20.42
CA LEU A 166 -12.68 -25.53 -20.27
C LEU A 166 -11.85 -26.81 -20.23
N GLY A 167 -12.08 -27.65 -19.23
CA GLY A 167 -11.53 -29.00 -19.19
C GLY A 167 -12.18 -29.91 -20.23
N ASN A 168 -13.51 -30.10 -20.13
CA ASN A 168 -14.27 -30.94 -21.05
C ASN A 168 -15.60 -30.33 -21.50
N LEU A 169 -15.86 -30.38 -22.81
CA LEU A 169 -17.07 -29.87 -23.45
C LEU A 169 -18.00 -31.00 -23.92
N LEU A 170 -19.27 -30.94 -23.51
CA LEU A 170 -20.38 -31.79 -23.97
C LEU A 170 -21.54 -30.98 -24.59
N GLY A 171 -21.38 -29.66 -24.73
CA GLY A 171 -22.37 -28.73 -25.27
C GLY A 171 -21.80 -27.85 -26.38
N SER A 172 -22.29 -26.61 -26.46
CA SER A 172 -21.76 -25.55 -27.32
C SER A 172 -20.89 -24.58 -26.52
N VAL A 173 -19.95 -23.93 -27.18
CA VAL A 173 -19.13 -22.86 -26.60
C VAL A 173 -18.88 -21.74 -27.60
N ASN A 174 -18.92 -20.50 -27.13
CA ASN A 174 -18.39 -19.31 -27.80
C ASN A 174 -17.24 -18.74 -26.94
N ILE A 175 -16.09 -18.47 -27.55
CA ILE A 175 -14.98 -17.77 -26.91
C ILE A 175 -14.59 -16.62 -27.83
N GLU A 176 -14.78 -15.39 -27.38
CA GLU A 176 -14.57 -14.20 -28.19
C GLU A 176 -13.75 -13.14 -27.45
N ASP A 177 -12.93 -12.41 -28.21
CA ASP A 177 -12.10 -11.29 -27.73
C ASP A 177 -11.26 -11.65 -26.48
N SER A 178 -10.83 -12.91 -26.38
CA SER A 178 -10.26 -13.49 -25.16
C SER A 178 -8.81 -13.94 -25.38
N SER A 179 -8.03 -14.03 -24.31
CA SER A 179 -6.63 -14.46 -24.44
C SER A 179 -6.15 -15.39 -23.31
N ILE A 180 -5.11 -16.17 -23.64
CA ILE A 180 -4.34 -16.91 -22.64
C ILE A 180 -2.85 -16.55 -22.74
N LYS A 181 -2.18 -16.52 -21.59
CA LYS A 181 -0.72 -16.51 -21.45
C LYS A 181 -0.32 -17.51 -20.37
N ILE A 182 -0.28 -18.78 -20.75
CA ILE A 182 -0.25 -19.91 -19.79
C ILE A 182 0.93 -20.85 -20.05
N ASP A 183 1.63 -21.24 -18.99
CA ASP A 183 2.62 -22.31 -19.01
C ASP A 183 2.02 -23.61 -18.48
N MET A 184 1.71 -24.55 -19.38
CA MET A 184 1.12 -25.83 -19.06
C MET A 184 2.18 -26.93 -19.05
N THR A 185 2.21 -27.74 -17.99
CA THR A 185 2.93 -29.01 -17.91
C THR A 185 1.94 -30.13 -17.59
N THR A 186 1.60 -30.97 -18.57
CA THR A 186 0.47 -31.90 -18.45
C THR A 186 0.82 -33.34 -18.83
N GLN A 187 -0.13 -34.25 -18.61
CA GLN A 187 -0.05 -35.66 -18.98
C GLN A 187 -1.25 -36.08 -19.84
N GLY A 188 -1.09 -36.16 -21.15
CA GLY A 188 -2.12 -36.60 -22.09
C GLY A 188 -2.85 -35.45 -22.79
N ASN A 189 -4.13 -35.62 -23.14
CA ASN A 189 -4.82 -34.68 -24.03
C ASN A 189 -4.91 -33.28 -23.42
N THR A 190 -4.38 -32.29 -24.14
CA THR A 190 -4.22 -30.92 -23.64
C THR A 190 -4.51 -29.93 -24.76
N GLY A 191 -5.28 -28.89 -24.45
CA GLY A 191 -5.53 -27.75 -25.32
C GLY A 191 -5.36 -26.46 -24.55
N GLY A 192 -4.80 -25.41 -25.15
CA GLY A 192 -4.64 -24.14 -24.44
C GLY A 192 -5.98 -23.58 -23.96
N PHE A 193 -7.03 -23.61 -24.78
CA PHE A 193 -8.35 -23.10 -24.42
C PHE A 193 -9.23 -24.21 -23.86
N ILE A 194 -9.38 -25.30 -24.64
CA ILE A 194 -10.26 -26.42 -24.34
C ILE A 194 -9.48 -27.72 -24.33
N GLY A 195 -9.47 -28.43 -23.21
CA GLY A 195 -8.73 -29.69 -23.08
C GLY A 195 -9.30 -30.81 -23.96
N ARG A 196 -10.60 -31.07 -23.84
CA ARG A 196 -11.31 -32.12 -24.58
C ARG A 196 -12.72 -31.69 -24.99
N VAL A 197 -13.12 -32.10 -26.18
CA VAL A 197 -14.49 -32.01 -26.67
C VAL A 197 -15.01 -33.44 -26.85
N ALA A 198 -15.85 -33.90 -25.92
CA ALA A 198 -16.41 -35.24 -25.96
C ALA A 198 -17.66 -35.31 -26.85
N ASN A 199 -18.56 -34.31 -26.74
CA ASN A 199 -19.80 -34.24 -27.50
C ASN A 199 -20.15 -32.78 -27.80
N GLY A 200 -19.36 -32.11 -28.63
CA GLY A 200 -19.59 -30.72 -29.01
C GLY A 200 -20.82 -30.57 -29.91
N ARG A 201 -21.52 -29.44 -29.79
CA ARG A 201 -22.44 -28.99 -30.84
C ARG A 201 -21.73 -27.97 -31.73
N ASP A 202 -21.80 -26.71 -31.34
CA ASP A 202 -21.17 -25.60 -32.05
C ASP A 202 -20.04 -25.04 -31.18
N ILE A 203 -18.86 -24.95 -31.77
CA ILE A 203 -17.64 -24.49 -31.09
C ILE A 203 -17.12 -23.30 -31.88
N ASN A 204 -17.30 -22.11 -31.35
CA ASN A 204 -16.87 -20.87 -31.99
C ASN A 204 -15.78 -20.23 -31.13
N ILE A 205 -14.63 -19.97 -31.73
CA ILE A 205 -13.53 -19.25 -31.10
C ILE A 205 -13.11 -18.16 -32.07
N GLU A 206 -13.28 -16.90 -31.69
CA GLU A 206 -13.08 -15.74 -32.56
C GLU A 206 -12.26 -14.65 -31.86
N ASN A 207 -11.38 -13.95 -32.59
CA ASN A 207 -10.58 -12.83 -32.08
C ASN A 207 -9.78 -13.15 -30.81
N CYS A 208 -9.12 -14.32 -30.77
CA CYS A 208 -8.43 -14.78 -29.57
C CYS A 208 -6.91 -14.87 -29.76
N ILE A 209 -6.19 -14.75 -28.65
CA ILE A 209 -4.72 -14.83 -28.60
C ILE A 209 -4.29 -15.95 -27.65
N ALA A 210 -3.34 -16.79 -28.08
CA ALA A 210 -2.77 -17.86 -27.28
C ALA A 210 -1.25 -17.72 -27.14
N GLU A 211 -0.77 -17.57 -25.90
CA GLU A 211 0.64 -17.39 -25.54
C GLU A 211 1.06 -18.30 -24.38
N GLY A 212 2.38 -18.48 -24.24
CA GLY A 212 3.00 -19.32 -23.22
C GLY A 212 3.53 -20.63 -23.79
N SER A 213 3.50 -21.70 -23.00
CA SER A 213 4.04 -23.01 -23.38
C SER A 213 3.12 -24.16 -23.02
N ILE A 214 3.13 -25.22 -23.82
CA ILE A 214 2.43 -26.47 -23.54
C ILE A 214 3.44 -27.62 -23.60
N ASN A 215 3.75 -28.18 -22.44
CA ASN A 215 4.69 -29.29 -22.25
C ASN A 215 3.91 -30.55 -21.84
N VAL A 216 3.65 -31.43 -22.80
CA VAL A 216 2.91 -32.68 -22.56
C VAL A 216 3.88 -33.85 -22.45
N THR A 217 3.95 -34.44 -21.26
CA THR A 217 4.77 -35.62 -21.00
C THR A 217 3.99 -36.91 -21.22
N PRO A 218 4.66 -38.06 -21.50
CA PRO A 218 3.98 -39.32 -21.70
C PRO A 218 3.20 -39.74 -20.44
N SER A 219 1.88 -39.73 -20.52
CA SER A 219 1.04 -40.55 -19.64
C SER A 219 1.10 -41.98 -20.19
N GLY A 220 0.94 -43.03 -19.38
CA GLY A 220 0.95 -44.44 -19.85
C GLY A 220 -0.12 -44.82 -20.91
N THR A 221 -0.74 -43.84 -21.58
CA THR A 221 -1.71 -43.97 -22.67
C THR A 221 -1.02 -43.80 -24.03
N THR A 222 -1.52 -44.50 -25.05
CA THR A 222 -0.84 -44.64 -26.35
C THR A 222 -1.27 -43.63 -27.42
N ASN A 223 -2.04 -42.58 -27.08
CA ASN A 223 -2.54 -41.63 -28.08
C ASN A 223 -2.75 -40.22 -27.49
N VAL A 224 -1.63 -39.56 -27.16
CA VAL A 224 -1.61 -38.19 -26.64
C VAL A 224 -1.86 -37.22 -27.80
N GLN A 225 -2.89 -36.38 -27.67
CA GLN A 225 -3.29 -35.37 -28.66
C GLN A 225 -3.14 -33.98 -28.05
N THR A 226 -2.30 -33.14 -28.65
CA THR A 226 -2.00 -31.79 -28.14
C THR A 226 -2.40 -30.75 -29.16
N GLY A 227 -3.23 -29.81 -28.74
CA GLY A 227 -3.66 -28.66 -29.54
C GLY A 227 -3.23 -27.35 -28.89
N GLY A 228 -2.85 -26.33 -29.66
CA GLY A 228 -2.63 -25.01 -29.07
C GLY A 228 -3.93 -24.39 -28.54
N ILE A 229 -5.06 -24.60 -29.23
CA ILE A 229 -6.38 -24.09 -28.82
C ILE A 229 -7.24 -25.21 -28.25
N ILE A 230 -7.45 -26.29 -29.00
CA ILE A 230 -8.31 -27.43 -28.61
C ILE A 230 -7.51 -28.72 -28.65
N GLY A 231 -7.46 -29.46 -27.53
CA GLY A 231 -6.65 -30.67 -27.44
C GLY A 231 -7.16 -31.83 -28.29
N ASN A 232 -8.34 -32.37 -27.93
CA ASN A 232 -8.92 -33.51 -28.62
C ASN A 232 -10.41 -33.34 -28.87
N ILE A 233 -10.84 -33.46 -30.13
CA ILE A 233 -12.26 -33.45 -30.51
C ILE A 233 -12.71 -34.86 -30.87
N GLN A 234 -13.59 -35.44 -30.06
CA GLN A 234 -14.15 -36.77 -30.33
C GLN A 234 -15.35 -36.71 -31.25
N SER A 235 -16.23 -35.75 -30.99
CA SER A 235 -17.36 -35.43 -31.86
C SER A 235 -17.76 -33.97 -31.66
N ALA A 236 -18.08 -33.29 -32.76
CA ALA A 236 -18.69 -31.96 -32.78
C ALA A 236 -19.58 -31.81 -34.02
N SER A 237 -20.59 -30.93 -33.99
CA SER A 237 -21.38 -30.62 -35.20
C SER A 237 -20.63 -29.63 -36.09
N SER A 238 -20.12 -28.55 -35.49
CA SER A 238 -19.33 -27.53 -36.16
C SER A 238 -18.19 -27.01 -35.27
N VAL A 239 -17.09 -26.61 -35.89
CA VAL A 239 -15.97 -25.89 -35.26
C VAL A 239 -15.60 -24.71 -36.16
N THR A 240 -15.67 -23.52 -35.59
CA THR A 240 -15.33 -22.25 -36.23
C THR A 240 -14.16 -21.62 -35.49
N LEU A 241 -13.04 -21.40 -36.16
CA LEU A 241 -11.89 -20.64 -35.64
C LEU A 241 -11.67 -19.40 -36.51
N LYS A 242 -11.79 -18.19 -35.98
CA LYS A 242 -11.55 -16.95 -36.73
C LYS A 242 -10.61 -15.98 -36.03
N ASN A 243 -9.72 -15.33 -36.78
CA ASN A 243 -8.85 -14.28 -36.25
C ASN A 243 -8.08 -14.73 -34.99
N ILE A 244 -7.41 -15.89 -35.07
CA ILE A 244 -6.73 -16.50 -33.92
C ILE A 244 -5.23 -16.34 -34.07
N PHE A 245 -4.60 -15.66 -33.11
CA PHE A 245 -3.15 -15.61 -32.99
C PHE A 245 -2.67 -16.68 -32.03
N ASN A 246 -1.71 -17.50 -32.47
CA ASN A 246 -1.20 -18.59 -31.67
C ASN A 246 0.33 -18.57 -31.63
N TYR A 247 0.86 -18.11 -30.52
CA TYR A 247 2.28 -17.95 -30.21
C TYR A 247 2.82 -19.05 -29.29
N LEU A 248 2.04 -20.11 -29.04
CA LEU A 248 2.42 -21.13 -28.06
C LEU A 248 3.71 -21.86 -28.44
N ASN A 249 4.54 -22.12 -27.44
CA ASN A 249 5.65 -23.06 -27.56
C ASN A 249 5.18 -24.46 -27.12
N ILE A 250 5.00 -25.38 -28.06
CA ILE A 250 4.46 -26.72 -27.80
C ILE A 250 5.58 -27.77 -27.84
N ASN A 251 5.66 -28.56 -26.78
CA ASN A 251 6.50 -29.74 -26.67
C ASN A 251 5.62 -30.90 -26.23
N SER A 252 5.47 -31.92 -27.07
CA SER A 252 4.56 -33.03 -26.81
C SER A 252 5.16 -34.37 -27.15
N SER A 253 4.83 -35.38 -26.34
CA SER A 253 5.13 -36.78 -26.62
C SER A 253 4.14 -37.46 -27.59
N GLY A 254 3.33 -36.70 -28.33
CA GLY A 254 2.33 -37.22 -29.26
C GLY A 254 2.15 -36.33 -30.49
N ASN A 255 1.07 -36.57 -31.25
CA ASN A 255 0.73 -35.71 -32.38
C ASN A 255 0.41 -34.29 -31.89
N VAL A 256 0.90 -33.30 -32.64
CA VAL A 256 0.69 -31.89 -32.34
C VAL A 256 -0.11 -31.27 -33.48
N GLY A 257 -1.27 -30.73 -33.17
CA GLY A 257 -1.93 -29.76 -34.02
C GLY A 257 -1.68 -28.36 -33.46
N CYS A 258 -1.18 -27.43 -34.25
CA CYS A 258 -0.88 -26.09 -33.73
C CYS A 258 -2.15 -25.44 -33.16
N PHE A 259 -3.34 -25.66 -33.74
CA PHE A 259 -4.61 -25.19 -33.17
C PHE A 259 -5.43 -26.32 -32.55
N ILE A 260 -5.66 -27.41 -33.29
CA ILE A 260 -6.51 -28.53 -32.86
C ILE A 260 -5.68 -29.82 -32.89
N GLY A 261 -5.48 -30.49 -31.76
CA GLY A 261 -4.66 -31.72 -31.74
C GLY A 261 -5.23 -32.82 -32.64
N TYR A 262 -6.49 -33.20 -32.39
CA TYR A 262 -7.21 -34.16 -33.23
C TYR A 262 -8.59 -33.65 -33.64
N PHE A 263 -8.87 -33.76 -34.95
CA PHE A 263 -10.16 -33.40 -35.56
C PHE A 263 -10.83 -34.63 -36.21
N PRO A 264 -12.14 -34.88 -35.96
CA PRO A 264 -12.86 -36.01 -36.54
C PRO A 264 -13.45 -35.67 -37.93
N LEU A 265 -13.40 -36.63 -38.86
CA LEU A 265 -13.77 -36.44 -40.28
C LEU A 265 -15.24 -36.05 -40.55
N GLN A 266 -16.15 -36.21 -39.60
CA GLN A 266 -17.59 -35.94 -39.77
C GLN A 266 -18.02 -34.57 -39.22
N THR A 267 -17.08 -33.77 -38.72
CA THR A 267 -17.35 -32.44 -38.16
C THR A 267 -17.12 -31.37 -39.21
N THR A 268 -18.00 -30.37 -39.27
CA THR A 268 -17.82 -29.21 -40.15
C THR A 268 -16.73 -28.29 -39.59
N PHE A 269 -15.71 -27.98 -40.38
CA PHE A 269 -14.65 -27.04 -40.01
C PHE A 269 -14.76 -25.75 -40.82
N ILE A 270 -14.73 -24.61 -40.12
CA ILE A 270 -14.71 -23.27 -40.71
C ILE A 270 -13.52 -22.53 -40.10
N SER A 271 -12.64 -22.01 -40.95
CA SER A 271 -11.48 -21.24 -40.49
C SER A 271 -11.28 -19.99 -41.32
N GLU A 272 -10.94 -18.90 -40.66
CA GLU A 272 -10.59 -17.61 -41.28
C GLU A 272 -9.46 -16.97 -40.47
N ASN A 273 -8.43 -16.44 -41.14
CA ASN A 273 -7.35 -15.68 -40.48
C ASN A 273 -6.73 -16.39 -39.26
N LEU A 274 -6.19 -17.60 -39.47
CA LEU A 274 -5.45 -18.32 -38.44
C LEU A 274 -3.96 -17.95 -38.53
N TYR A 275 -3.46 -17.26 -37.50
CA TYR A 275 -2.09 -16.78 -37.43
C TYR A 275 -1.22 -17.73 -36.61
N ASN A 276 -0.66 -18.74 -37.28
CA ASN A 276 0.20 -19.74 -36.66
C ASN A 276 1.66 -19.27 -36.48
N ALA A 277 1.99 -18.84 -35.25
CA ALA A 277 3.34 -18.52 -34.81
C ALA A 277 3.90 -19.56 -33.81
N THR A 278 3.28 -20.75 -33.76
CA THR A 278 3.60 -21.81 -32.80
C THR A 278 5.02 -22.33 -33.00
N LEU A 279 5.75 -22.53 -31.90
CA LEU A 279 7.03 -23.23 -31.90
C LEU A 279 6.83 -24.69 -31.51
N VAL A 280 7.34 -25.64 -32.29
CA VAL A 280 7.33 -27.06 -31.91
C VAL A 280 8.75 -27.59 -31.78
N ASN A 281 9.16 -27.84 -30.54
CA ASN A 281 10.53 -28.23 -30.22
C ASN A 281 10.74 -29.74 -30.42
N ASN A 282 11.77 -30.14 -31.19
CA ASN A 282 12.21 -31.53 -31.39
C ASN A 282 11.07 -32.53 -31.70
N PRO A 283 10.27 -32.33 -32.76
CA PRO A 283 9.16 -33.22 -33.03
C PRO A 283 9.68 -34.61 -33.42
N THR A 284 9.48 -35.60 -32.54
CA THR A 284 9.56 -37.03 -32.92
C THR A 284 8.26 -37.54 -33.53
N TYR A 285 7.24 -36.68 -33.62
CA TYR A 285 5.88 -36.96 -34.06
C TYR A 285 5.44 -36.02 -35.19
N THR A 286 4.25 -36.27 -35.76
CA THR A 286 3.73 -35.45 -36.84
C THR A 286 3.18 -34.14 -36.28
N VAL A 287 3.56 -33.04 -36.92
CA VAL A 287 3.05 -31.69 -36.62
C VAL A 287 2.08 -31.29 -37.73
N TYR A 288 0.88 -30.85 -37.33
CA TYR A 288 -0.15 -30.35 -38.22
C TYR A 288 -0.33 -28.85 -37.98
N PRO A 289 -0.15 -27.96 -38.98
CA PRO A 289 -0.22 -26.52 -38.75
C PRO A 289 -1.61 -26.02 -38.36
N ILE A 290 -2.66 -26.81 -38.56
CA ILE A 290 -3.99 -26.56 -38.01
C ILE A 290 -4.36 -27.72 -37.07
N GLY A 291 -4.56 -28.92 -37.62
CA GLY A 291 -4.86 -30.11 -36.82
C GLY A 291 -4.88 -31.41 -37.62
N GLU A 292 -4.80 -32.54 -36.92
CA GLU A 292 -4.88 -33.87 -37.55
C GLU A 292 -6.21 -34.02 -38.30
N ASN A 293 -6.17 -34.57 -39.53
CA ASN A 293 -7.31 -34.72 -40.45
C ASN A 293 -7.87 -33.43 -41.07
N ILE A 294 -7.22 -32.29 -40.87
CA ILE A 294 -7.54 -31.05 -41.58
C ILE A 294 -6.53 -30.88 -42.72
N SER A 295 -7.03 -30.84 -43.95
CA SER A 295 -6.23 -30.65 -45.16
C SER A 295 -6.54 -29.30 -45.78
N THR A 296 -5.51 -28.49 -46.00
CA THR A 296 -5.63 -27.16 -46.60
C THR A 296 -4.36 -26.82 -47.39
N GLU A 297 -4.49 -25.93 -48.36
CA GLU A 297 -3.35 -25.32 -49.03
C GLU A 297 -2.90 -24.07 -48.25
N TYR A 298 -1.63 -23.71 -48.39
CA TYR A 298 -1.05 -22.54 -47.72
C TYR A 298 -0.50 -21.56 -48.75
N ALA A 299 -0.58 -20.27 -48.42
CA ALA A 299 0.08 -19.21 -49.18
C ALA A 299 1.60 -19.46 -49.27
N ASN A 300 2.23 -18.99 -50.34
CA ASN A 300 3.67 -19.13 -50.48
C ASN A 300 4.40 -18.10 -49.59
N ILE A 301 5.47 -18.54 -48.92
CA ILE A 301 6.41 -17.65 -48.23
C ILE A 301 7.52 -17.25 -49.23
N PRO A 302 7.67 -15.95 -49.56
CA PRO A 302 8.78 -15.48 -50.39
C PRO A 302 10.13 -15.70 -49.70
N MET A 303 11.18 -15.92 -50.49
CA MET A 303 12.53 -16.12 -49.95
C MET A 303 13.03 -14.84 -49.26
N VAL A 304 13.43 -14.97 -48.00
CA VAL A 304 14.11 -13.91 -47.24
C VAL A 304 15.60 -13.92 -47.55
N THR A 305 16.16 -12.75 -47.87
CA THR A 305 17.57 -12.58 -48.26
C THR A 305 18.39 -11.77 -47.24
N ALA A 306 17.74 -10.94 -46.43
CA ALA A 306 18.37 -10.20 -45.33
C ALA A 306 17.33 -9.79 -44.26
N ILE A 307 17.80 -9.61 -43.03
CA ILE A 307 17.09 -9.01 -41.89
C ILE A 307 18.02 -8.00 -41.20
N SER A 308 17.49 -6.94 -40.59
CA SER A 308 18.32 -5.89 -39.95
C SER A 308 18.76 -6.19 -38.52
N GLY A 309 18.17 -7.18 -37.85
CA GLY A 309 18.55 -7.64 -36.50
C GLY A 309 18.50 -9.16 -36.39
N GLY A 310 19.39 -9.75 -35.58
CA GLY A 310 19.56 -11.21 -35.45
C GLY A 310 20.37 -11.89 -36.58
N ASP A 311 20.54 -13.22 -36.44
CA ASP A 311 21.16 -14.06 -37.47
C ASP A 311 20.10 -14.62 -38.43
N LEU A 312 20.25 -14.33 -39.72
CA LEU A 312 19.37 -14.82 -40.78
C LEU A 312 19.22 -16.35 -40.79
N ASN A 313 20.22 -17.09 -40.29
CA ASN A 313 20.25 -18.55 -40.29
C ASN A 313 19.78 -19.19 -38.98
N ASP A 314 19.55 -18.41 -37.91
CA ASP A 314 19.06 -18.91 -36.62
C ASP A 314 17.53 -18.86 -36.58
N TYR A 315 16.90 -19.79 -37.30
CA TYR A 315 15.45 -19.90 -37.39
C TYR A 315 14.95 -21.33 -37.23
N GLN A 316 13.65 -21.46 -36.97
CA GLN A 316 12.93 -22.73 -36.98
C GLN A 316 11.86 -22.74 -38.06
N ASP A 317 11.84 -23.80 -38.87
CA ASP A 317 10.84 -24.01 -39.93
C ASP A 317 9.64 -24.80 -39.43
N LEU A 318 8.46 -24.41 -39.88
CA LEU A 318 7.26 -25.23 -39.85
C LEU A 318 6.95 -25.72 -41.26
N LEU A 319 7.05 -27.02 -41.47
CA LEU A 319 6.79 -27.68 -42.75
C LEU A 319 5.48 -28.47 -42.71
N TYR A 320 4.72 -28.43 -43.80
CA TYR A 320 3.54 -29.28 -44.01
C TYR A 320 3.57 -29.88 -45.41
N ASN A 321 3.54 -31.22 -45.52
CA ASN A 321 3.68 -31.92 -46.80
C ASN A 321 4.88 -31.43 -47.64
N ASN A 322 6.01 -31.16 -46.99
CA ASN A 322 7.24 -30.57 -47.55
C ASN A 322 7.13 -29.12 -48.06
N GLN A 323 6.00 -28.44 -47.88
CA GLN A 323 5.87 -26.99 -48.10
C GLN A 323 6.26 -26.24 -46.82
N LEU A 324 7.01 -25.14 -46.97
CA LEU A 324 7.23 -24.18 -45.89
C LEU A 324 5.96 -23.37 -45.65
N VAL A 325 5.41 -23.45 -44.44
CA VAL A 325 4.17 -22.76 -44.06
C VAL A 325 4.37 -21.75 -42.93
N GLY A 326 5.48 -21.85 -42.21
CA GLY A 326 5.86 -20.87 -41.20
C GLY A 326 7.36 -20.90 -40.92
N LYS A 327 7.90 -19.77 -40.45
CA LYS A 327 9.29 -19.66 -40.00
C LYS A 327 9.39 -18.69 -38.81
N LYS A 328 10.14 -19.06 -37.77
CA LYS A 328 10.32 -18.25 -36.56
C LYS A 328 11.80 -17.88 -36.32
N TRP A 329 12.05 -16.64 -35.90
CA TRP A 329 13.32 -16.17 -35.33
C TRP A 329 13.11 -15.65 -33.92
N VAL A 330 14.14 -15.76 -33.08
CA VAL A 330 14.21 -15.09 -31.78
C VAL A 330 15.26 -13.99 -31.87
N ILE A 331 14.81 -12.73 -31.75
CA ILE A 331 15.66 -11.55 -31.85
C ILE A 331 16.00 -11.08 -30.44
N ARG A 332 17.30 -10.90 -30.17
CA ARG A 332 17.81 -10.46 -28.85
C ARG A 332 18.50 -9.10 -28.90
N ASP A 333 18.55 -8.49 -30.06
CA ASP A 333 19.19 -7.21 -30.29
C ASP A 333 18.18 -6.09 -30.03
N SER A 334 18.53 -5.11 -29.18
CA SER A 334 17.72 -3.91 -28.95
C SER A 334 17.79 -2.95 -30.13
N SER A 335 16.68 -2.78 -30.85
CA SER A 335 16.51 -1.81 -31.93
C SER A 335 15.07 -1.26 -31.90
N ASP A 336 14.91 0.02 -32.23
CA ASP A 336 13.62 0.71 -32.39
C ASP A 336 13.07 0.60 -33.83
N SER A 337 13.72 -0.20 -34.67
CA SER A 337 13.31 -0.48 -36.05
C SER A 337 13.71 -1.88 -36.50
N PHE A 338 12.92 -2.46 -37.40
CA PHE A 338 13.21 -3.74 -38.03
C PHE A 338 12.88 -3.73 -39.51
N SER A 339 13.73 -4.38 -40.31
CA SER A 339 13.51 -4.53 -41.74
C SER A 339 13.83 -5.94 -42.22
N ILE A 340 13.07 -6.38 -43.22
CA ILE A 340 13.22 -7.65 -43.91
C ILE A 340 13.32 -7.41 -45.41
N THR A 341 14.28 -8.06 -46.08
CA THR A 341 14.46 -7.95 -47.52
C THR A 341 14.19 -9.29 -48.19
N PHE A 342 13.23 -9.30 -49.11
CA PHE A 342 12.83 -10.48 -49.88
C PHE A 342 13.57 -10.56 -51.23
N ALA A 343 13.51 -11.74 -51.87
CA ALA A 343 14.07 -11.95 -53.20
C ALA A 343 13.43 -11.01 -54.26
N PRO A 344 14.15 -10.66 -55.34
CA PRO A 344 13.69 -9.68 -56.33
C PRO A 344 12.34 -9.94 -57.00
N ASP A 345 11.92 -11.19 -57.03
CA ASP A 345 10.69 -11.70 -57.66
C ASP A 345 9.58 -12.02 -56.64
N ALA A 346 9.74 -11.59 -55.38
CA ALA A 346 8.76 -11.79 -54.32
C ALA A 346 7.42 -11.09 -54.63
N ASP A 347 6.32 -11.83 -54.53
CA ASP A 347 4.97 -11.26 -54.52
C ASP A 347 4.58 -10.90 -53.08
N LEU A 348 4.48 -9.59 -52.81
CA LEU A 348 4.10 -9.05 -51.51
C LEU A 348 2.66 -8.50 -51.50
N SER A 349 1.88 -8.73 -52.55
CA SER A 349 0.53 -8.15 -52.68
C SER A 349 -0.48 -8.65 -51.63
N GLY A 350 -0.24 -9.84 -51.07
CA GLY A 350 -1.02 -10.44 -49.98
C GLY A 350 -0.39 -10.31 -48.60
N LEU A 351 0.62 -9.45 -48.43
CA LEU A 351 1.33 -9.25 -47.16
C LEU A 351 0.51 -8.35 -46.21
N THR A 352 0.35 -8.81 -44.97
CA THR A 352 -0.08 -8.00 -43.83
C THR A 352 0.94 -8.15 -42.71
N VAL A 353 1.27 -7.05 -42.02
CA VAL A 353 2.23 -7.06 -40.92
C VAL A 353 1.47 -6.81 -39.61
N PHE A 354 1.79 -7.61 -38.60
CA PHE A 354 1.23 -7.45 -37.25
C PHE A 354 2.34 -7.21 -36.24
N LEU A 355 2.14 -6.24 -35.37
CA LEU A 355 2.95 -6.00 -34.18
C LEU A 355 2.06 -6.28 -32.96
N ASP A 356 2.46 -7.23 -32.12
CA ASP A 356 1.71 -7.68 -30.93
C ASP A 356 0.24 -8.04 -31.21
N SER A 357 0.01 -8.66 -32.37
CA SER A 357 -1.32 -9.08 -32.88
C SER A 357 -2.19 -7.94 -33.39
N GLU A 358 -1.70 -6.71 -33.43
CA GLU A 358 -2.35 -5.58 -34.08
C GLU A 358 -1.79 -5.34 -35.47
N ALA A 359 -2.67 -5.12 -36.46
CA ALA A 359 -2.22 -4.82 -37.82
C ALA A 359 -1.56 -3.44 -37.87
N VAL A 360 -0.36 -3.36 -38.45
CA VAL A 360 0.42 -2.13 -38.53
C VAL A 360 0.76 -1.78 -39.97
N ASP A 361 0.83 -0.47 -40.24
CA ASP A 361 1.37 0.04 -41.49
C ASP A 361 2.90 -0.20 -41.55
N PHE A 362 3.42 -0.34 -42.76
CA PHE A 362 4.85 -0.54 -43.00
C PHE A 362 5.34 0.27 -44.18
N VAL A 363 6.65 0.54 -44.21
CA VAL A 363 7.30 1.17 -45.36
C VAL A 363 7.87 0.08 -46.26
N GLN A 364 7.42 0.05 -47.51
CA GLN A 364 8.00 -0.80 -48.55
C GLN A 364 8.86 0.03 -49.50
N HIS A 365 10.13 -0.34 -49.63
CA HIS A 365 11.04 0.16 -50.66
C HIS A 365 11.60 -1.01 -51.47
N GLU A 366 11.23 -1.09 -52.75
CA GLU A 366 11.48 -2.27 -53.59
C GLU A 366 10.94 -3.56 -52.92
N ASN A 367 11.84 -4.47 -52.52
CA ASN A 367 11.52 -5.75 -51.87
C ASN A 367 11.89 -5.76 -50.38
N THR A 368 12.18 -4.60 -49.81
CA THR A 368 12.44 -4.43 -48.37
C THR A 368 11.23 -3.83 -47.70
N VAL A 369 10.77 -4.48 -46.64
CA VAL A 369 9.72 -3.98 -45.75
C VAL A 369 10.35 -3.57 -44.42
N SER A 370 10.04 -2.37 -43.95
CA SER A 370 10.58 -1.80 -42.71
C SER A 370 9.47 -1.22 -41.84
N LEU A 371 9.66 -1.26 -40.53
CA LEU A 371 8.80 -0.67 -39.52
C LEU A 371 9.62 -0.16 -38.33
N ASP A 372 9.07 0.84 -37.66
CA ASP A 372 9.62 1.42 -36.43
C ASP A 372 8.67 1.07 -35.26
N PHE A 373 9.23 0.79 -34.09
CA PHE A 373 8.49 0.46 -32.87
C PHE A 373 9.31 0.82 -31.61
N SER A 374 8.67 0.84 -30.44
CA SER A 374 9.35 1.14 -29.17
C SER A 374 10.30 0.02 -28.74
N VAL A 375 11.27 0.30 -27.87
CA VAL A 375 12.15 -0.77 -27.37
C VAL A 375 11.50 -1.44 -26.17
N ASP A 376 10.61 -2.39 -26.45
CA ASP A 376 9.92 -3.27 -25.49
C ASP A 376 9.63 -4.62 -26.15
N GLN A 377 9.29 -5.66 -25.37
CA GLN A 377 9.07 -7.00 -25.90
C GLN A 377 7.97 -6.99 -26.97
N HIS A 378 8.29 -7.45 -28.18
CA HIS A 378 7.40 -7.40 -29.33
C HIS A 378 7.29 -8.73 -30.06
N LYS A 379 6.09 -9.00 -30.60
CA LYS A 379 5.81 -10.10 -31.53
C LYS A 379 5.51 -9.54 -32.91
N LEU A 380 6.41 -9.76 -33.86
CA LEU A 380 6.26 -9.24 -35.21
C LEU A 380 5.97 -10.37 -36.21
N LEU A 381 4.86 -10.27 -36.93
CA LEU A 381 4.41 -11.28 -37.89
C LEU A 381 4.29 -10.67 -39.28
N PHE A 382 4.91 -11.31 -40.26
CA PHE A 382 4.64 -11.06 -41.68
C PHE A 382 3.75 -12.19 -42.18
N CYS A 383 2.48 -11.87 -42.40
CA CYS A 383 1.45 -12.81 -42.81
C CYS A 383 1.21 -12.71 -44.32
N PHE A 384 1.38 -13.83 -45.01
CA PHE A 384 1.11 -13.97 -46.44
C PHE A 384 -0.24 -14.65 -46.64
N SER A 385 -1.11 -14.03 -47.43
CA SER A 385 -2.46 -14.52 -47.73
C SER A 385 -2.67 -14.73 -49.22
N GLU A 386 -3.41 -15.79 -49.57
CA GLU A 386 -3.82 -16.11 -50.94
C GLU A 386 -5.28 -16.59 -50.93
N VAL A 387 -6.06 -16.22 -51.95
CA VAL A 387 -7.50 -16.56 -52.00
C VAL A 387 -7.71 -18.07 -51.96
N GLY A 388 -8.47 -18.54 -50.98
CA GLY A 388 -8.81 -19.96 -50.80
C GLY A 388 -7.73 -20.80 -50.12
N LYS A 389 -6.63 -20.18 -49.66
CA LYS A 389 -5.55 -20.83 -48.92
C LYS A 389 -5.47 -20.30 -47.49
N SER A 390 -4.84 -21.08 -46.63
CA SER A 390 -4.49 -20.67 -45.27
C SER A 390 -3.25 -19.77 -45.28
N ASN A 391 -3.15 -18.92 -44.26
CA ASN A 391 -2.04 -17.98 -44.13
C ASN A 391 -0.72 -18.72 -43.86
N SER A 392 0.37 -18.13 -44.33
CA SER A 392 1.73 -18.52 -43.97
C SER A 392 2.48 -17.35 -43.36
N ILE A 393 3.37 -17.62 -42.39
CA ILE A 393 3.85 -16.59 -41.46
C ILE A 393 5.36 -16.63 -41.30
N LEU A 394 5.98 -15.45 -41.30
CA LEU A 394 7.29 -15.23 -40.70
C LEU A 394 7.09 -14.55 -39.35
N TYR A 395 7.59 -15.15 -38.29
CA TYR A 395 7.45 -14.66 -36.92
C TYR A 395 8.81 -14.26 -36.34
N PHE A 396 8.91 -13.05 -35.82
CA PHE A 396 10.07 -12.53 -35.11
C PHE A 396 9.67 -12.21 -33.67
N ASP A 397 10.27 -12.95 -32.73
CA ASP A 397 10.01 -12.86 -31.30
C ASP A 397 11.13 -12.04 -30.65
N PHE A 398 10.85 -10.79 -30.30
CA PHE A 398 11.82 -9.86 -29.73
C PHE A 398 11.87 -10.04 -28.20
N ILE A 399 12.92 -10.69 -27.72
CA ILE A 399 13.13 -10.97 -26.31
C ILE A 399 14.40 -10.26 -25.85
N PHE A 400 14.22 -9.15 -25.13
CA PHE A 400 15.32 -8.40 -24.52
C PHE A 400 15.72 -8.99 -23.18
N GLN A 401 17.02 -8.95 -22.87
CA GLN A 401 17.50 -9.30 -21.55
C GLN A 401 17.31 -8.10 -20.62
N HIS A 402 16.68 -8.33 -19.47
CA HIS A 402 16.63 -7.33 -18.39
C HIS A 402 17.98 -7.30 -17.66
N THR A 403 18.32 -6.12 -17.14
CA THR A 403 19.50 -5.94 -16.29
C THR A 403 19.38 -6.88 -15.08
N PRO A 404 20.35 -7.77 -14.81
CA PRO A 404 20.25 -8.69 -13.68
C PRO A 404 20.02 -7.96 -12.34
N LEU A 405 19.03 -8.39 -11.57
CA LEU A 405 18.74 -7.83 -10.24
C LEU A 405 19.71 -8.41 -9.21
N PRO A 406 20.49 -7.58 -8.49
CA PRO A 406 21.29 -8.04 -7.36
C PRO A 406 20.42 -8.28 -6.12
N PHE A 407 20.96 -8.98 -5.12
CA PHE A 407 20.35 -8.98 -3.79
C PHE A 407 20.47 -7.59 -3.17
N VAL A 408 19.37 -7.09 -2.62
CA VAL A 408 19.30 -5.80 -1.93
C VAL A 408 19.45 -6.03 -0.44
N GLN A 409 20.44 -5.35 0.17
CA GLN A 409 20.72 -5.44 1.59
C GLN A 409 20.49 -4.09 2.26
N LEU A 410 19.83 -4.11 3.41
CA LEU A 410 19.56 -2.93 4.21
C LEU A 410 20.17 -3.13 5.60
N GLU A 411 21.03 -2.20 6.00
CA GLU A 411 21.66 -2.15 7.31
C GLU A 411 21.01 -1.08 8.18
N HIS A 412 20.64 -1.46 9.40
CA HIS A 412 19.94 -0.63 10.39
C HIS A 412 20.30 -1.11 11.79
N ASP A 413 20.74 -0.19 12.65
CA ASP A 413 21.12 -0.47 14.06
C ASP A 413 22.02 -1.72 14.23
N GLU A 414 23.10 -1.76 13.44
CA GLU A 414 24.10 -2.85 13.39
C GLU A 414 23.57 -4.22 12.89
N GLN A 415 22.32 -4.29 12.43
CA GLN A 415 21.75 -5.46 11.79
C GLN A 415 21.67 -5.28 10.29
N THR A 416 21.88 -6.36 9.54
CA THR A 416 21.72 -6.38 8.08
C THR A 416 20.65 -7.38 7.69
N ILE A 417 19.66 -6.92 6.94
CA ILE A 417 18.61 -7.75 6.37
C ILE A 417 18.71 -7.76 4.84
N THR A 418 18.29 -8.87 4.22
CA THR A 418 18.06 -8.91 2.77
C THR A 418 16.62 -8.53 2.52
N VAL A 419 16.41 -7.49 1.70
CA VAL A 419 15.09 -6.97 1.38
C VAL A 419 14.58 -7.68 0.12
N VAL A 420 13.29 -7.99 0.08
CA VAL A 420 12.62 -8.52 -1.12
C VAL A 420 11.82 -7.43 -1.82
N ASP A 421 11.63 -7.57 -3.13
CA ASP A 421 10.88 -6.60 -3.92
C ASP A 421 9.42 -6.53 -3.44
N GLY A 422 8.89 -5.33 -3.30
CA GLY A 422 7.58 -5.02 -2.72
C GLY A 422 7.49 -5.14 -1.19
N GLN A 423 8.58 -5.43 -0.48
CA GLN A 423 8.52 -5.60 0.99
C GLN A 423 8.13 -4.30 1.71
N ILE A 424 7.36 -4.44 2.80
CA ILE A 424 7.07 -3.36 3.75
C ILE A 424 7.81 -3.67 5.05
N LEU A 425 8.64 -2.73 5.50
CA LEU A 425 9.34 -2.75 6.78
C LEU A 425 8.69 -1.74 7.72
N ASN A 426 8.71 -2.02 9.03
CA ASN A 426 8.21 -1.08 10.04
C ASN A 426 9.38 -0.65 10.93
N ARG A 427 9.40 0.63 11.30
CA ARG A 427 10.37 1.22 12.21
C ARG A 427 9.67 1.94 13.35
N ASP A 428 10.08 1.70 14.60
CA ASP A 428 9.59 2.46 15.75
C ASP A 428 10.41 3.74 15.95
N GLU A 429 9.75 4.91 15.88
CA GLU A 429 10.39 6.23 15.98
C GLU A 429 11.18 6.45 17.29
N MET A 430 10.73 5.84 18.40
CA MET A 430 11.33 6.08 19.73
C MET A 430 12.48 5.12 20.02
N LEU A 431 12.51 3.97 19.36
CA LEU A 431 13.43 2.88 19.69
C LEU A 431 14.55 2.73 18.67
N GLU A 432 14.34 3.18 17.43
CA GLU A 432 15.19 2.82 16.30
C GLU A 432 15.69 4.05 15.53
N SER A 433 16.90 3.95 14.97
CA SER A 433 17.51 5.06 14.21
C SER A 433 16.75 5.38 12.92
N ASN A 434 16.79 6.63 12.47
CA ASN A 434 16.31 7.04 11.14
C ASN A 434 17.31 6.87 10.01
N ILE A 435 18.49 6.32 10.32
CA ILE A 435 19.59 6.15 9.39
C ILE A 435 19.66 4.70 8.94
N TYR A 436 19.61 4.50 7.63
CA TYR A 436 19.81 3.19 7.00
C TYR A 436 20.94 3.25 5.98
N TYR A 437 21.63 2.12 5.79
CA TYR A 437 22.59 1.95 4.70
C TYR A 437 22.12 0.85 3.75
N LEU A 438 21.92 1.23 2.49
CA LEU A 438 21.52 0.34 1.41
C LEU A 438 22.76 -0.12 0.63
N SER A 439 22.85 -1.42 0.37
CA SER A 439 23.92 -2.03 -0.41
C SER A 439 23.39 -3.15 -1.31
N PHE A 440 24.21 -3.58 -2.25
CA PHE A 440 23.85 -4.57 -3.27
C PHE A 440 24.89 -5.68 -3.32
N SER A 441 24.47 -6.89 -3.71
CA SER A 441 25.41 -7.95 -4.08
C SER A 441 26.24 -7.58 -5.33
N GLU A 442 27.19 -8.44 -5.69
CA GLU A 442 28.00 -8.26 -6.90
C GLU A 442 27.11 -8.09 -8.15
N MET A 443 27.45 -7.11 -8.98
CA MET A 443 26.72 -6.72 -10.20
C MET A 443 27.65 -6.81 -11.41
N PRO A 444 27.10 -7.01 -12.63
CA PRO A 444 27.88 -6.90 -13.86
C PRO A 444 28.61 -5.55 -13.98
N GLU A 445 29.83 -5.56 -14.50
CA GLU A 445 30.62 -4.35 -14.74
C GLU A 445 29.87 -3.41 -15.69
N GLY A 446 29.79 -2.11 -15.32
CA GLY A 446 29.05 -1.10 -16.09
C GLY A 446 27.57 -0.93 -15.70
N THR A 447 27.07 -1.68 -14.71
CA THR A 447 25.70 -1.47 -14.19
C THR A 447 25.58 -0.10 -13.52
N ASN A 448 24.64 0.72 -14.01
CA ASN A 448 24.24 1.98 -13.39
C ASN A 448 23.10 1.74 -12.40
N VAL A 449 23.14 2.40 -11.24
CA VAL A 449 22.11 2.30 -10.21
C VAL A 449 21.57 3.68 -9.86
N ILE A 450 20.25 3.79 -9.82
CA ILE A 450 19.53 5.00 -9.40
C ILE A 450 18.65 4.63 -8.22
N VAL A 451 18.88 5.24 -7.06
CA VAL A 451 18.03 5.10 -5.87
C VAL A 451 17.20 6.37 -5.70
N LYS A 452 15.90 6.20 -5.43
CA LYS A 452 14.98 7.27 -5.09
C LYS A 452 14.27 6.96 -3.79
N VAL A 453 14.01 8.00 -2.99
CA VAL A 453 13.15 7.95 -1.81
C VAL A 453 12.00 8.91 -2.07
N ASN A 454 10.76 8.43 -2.01
CA ASN A 454 9.55 9.19 -2.30
C ASN A 454 9.59 9.93 -3.65
N GLY A 455 10.17 9.28 -4.66
CA GLY A 455 10.32 9.84 -6.01
C GLY A 455 11.49 10.82 -6.18
N GLU A 456 12.12 11.28 -5.10
CA GLU A 456 13.29 12.14 -5.16
C GLU A 456 14.58 11.33 -5.21
N ARG A 457 15.52 11.71 -6.08
CA ARG A 457 16.85 11.10 -6.09
C ARG A 457 17.59 11.52 -4.83
N SER A 458 17.80 10.56 -3.93
CA SER A 458 18.59 10.76 -2.73
C SER A 458 19.92 10.01 -2.87
N PHE A 459 21.04 10.73 -2.79
CA PHE A 459 22.34 10.11 -2.56
C PHE A 459 23.26 11.04 -1.78
N ILE A 460 23.82 10.48 -0.70
CA ILE A 460 25.16 10.81 -0.25
C ILE A 460 25.93 9.49 -0.38
N ALA A 461 26.95 9.46 -1.23
CA ALA A 461 27.85 8.31 -1.28
C ALA A 461 28.52 8.21 0.10
N ALA A 462 28.14 7.20 0.88
CA ALA A 462 28.88 6.85 2.09
C ALA A 462 30.19 6.19 1.69
N GLU A 463 31.17 6.15 2.60
CA GLU A 463 32.37 5.33 2.41
C GLU A 463 31.92 3.87 2.13
N ASP A 464 32.61 3.19 1.18
CA ASP A 464 32.42 1.78 0.83
C ASP A 464 31.21 1.37 -0.05
N ASN A 465 30.81 2.17 -1.06
CA ASN A 465 29.77 1.81 -2.05
C ASN A 465 28.35 1.57 -1.48
N ARG A 466 28.05 2.12 -0.30
CA ARG A 466 26.70 2.10 0.32
C ARG A 466 25.95 3.40 0.06
N TYR A 467 24.63 3.31 0.02
CA TYR A 467 23.71 4.45 -0.13
C TYR A 467 23.09 4.77 1.23
N LEU A 468 23.29 5.99 1.71
CA LEU A 468 22.66 6.48 2.95
C LEU A 468 21.21 6.84 2.67
N LEU A 469 20.28 6.25 3.44
CA LEU A 469 18.87 6.63 3.47
C LEU A 469 18.55 7.26 4.83
N ILE A 470 17.87 8.40 4.81
CA ILE A 470 17.33 9.05 6.01
C ILE A 470 15.81 8.96 5.90
N ILE A 471 15.18 8.23 6.82
CA ILE A 471 13.76 7.90 6.79
C ILE A 471 13.06 8.63 7.93
N ASP A 472 12.58 9.84 7.70
CA ASP A 472 11.89 10.64 8.73
C ASP A 472 10.37 10.39 8.75
N ASP A 473 9.80 9.94 7.64
CA ASP A 473 8.39 9.61 7.47
C ASP A 473 8.26 8.30 6.65
N ASN A 474 7.04 7.79 6.51
CA ASN A 474 6.71 6.68 5.62
C ASN A 474 7.31 6.94 4.25
N SER A 475 8.14 6.01 3.79
CA SER A 475 8.98 6.22 2.61
C SER A 475 8.92 5.04 1.66
N GLN A 476 8.72 5.35 0.38
CA GLN A 476 8.89 4.41 -0.73
C GLN A 476 10.29 4.54 -1.31
N ILE A 477 11.00 3.42 -1.39
CA ILE A 477 12.32 3.33 -1.96
C ILE A 477 12.19 2.65 -3.31
N GLU A 478 12.65 3.32 -4.37
CA GLU A 478 12.71 2.77 -5.74
C GLU A 478 14.16 2.73 -6.21
N ILE A 479 14.58 1.59 -6.76
CA ILE A 479 15.94 1.34 -7.21
C ILE A 479 15.87 0.87 -8.66
N THR A 480 16.49 1.61 -9.57
CA THR A 480 16.62 1.23 -10.98
C THR A 480 18.05 0.77 -11.27
N PHE A 481 18.18 -0.43 -11.82
CA PHE A 481 19.43 -0.99 -12.34
C PHE A 481 19.41 -0.92 -13.87
N SER A 482 20.49 -0.44 -14.49
CA SER A 482 20.59 -0.32 -15.94
C SER A 482 21.94 -0.78 -16.45
N LEU A 483 21.94 -1.67 -17.44
CA LEU A 483 23.12 -2.19 -18.12
C LEU A 483 22.98 -1.95 -19.64
N GLU A 484 24.09 -1.68 -20.31
CA GLU A 484 24.09 -1.46 -21.77
C GLU A 484 23.53 -2.69 -22.51
N ASN A 485 22.73 -2.45 -23.57
CA ASN A 485 22.03 -3.48 -24.34
C ASN A 485 21.08 -4.37 -23.51
N HIS A 486 20.66 -3.91 -22.33
CA HIS A 486 19.65 -4.55 -21.49
C HIS A 486 18.52 -3.56 -21.19
N LEU A 487 17.31 -4.08 -21.02
CA LEU A 487 16.24 -3.29 -20.42
C LEU A 487 16.55 -3.01 -18.94
N PRO A 488 16.18 -1.84 -18.40
CA PRO A 488 16.36 -1.56 -16.98
C PRO A 488 15.51 -2.51 -16.13
N SER A 489 15.96 -2.76 -14.91
CA SER A 489 15.21 -3.50 -13.89
C SER A 489 14.92 -2.58 -12.71
N VAL A 490 13.73 -2.67 -12.14
CA VAL A 490 13.30 -1.86 -11.00
C VAL A 490 13.07 -2.78 -9.80
N PHE A 491 13.51 -2.33 -8.63
CA PHE A 491 13.27 -2.96 -7.33
C PHE A 491 12.71 -1.88 -6.40
N ALA A 492 11.65 -2.17 -5.67
CA ALA A 492 11.02 -1.24 -4.75
C ALA A 492 10.69 -1.88 -3.40
N PHE A 493 10.70 -1.10 -2.34
CA PHE A 493 10.22 -1.50 -1.01
C PHE A 493 9.79 -0.26 -0.22
N SER A 494 9.07 -0.46 0.88
CA SER A 494 8.62 0.64 1.74
C SER A 494 9.13 0.47 3.17
N ILE A 495 9.40 1.60 3.84
CA ILE A 495 9.64 1.65 5.28
C ILE A 495 8.56 2.54 5.89
N ASN A 496 7.71 1.96 6.73
CA ASN A 496 6.70 2.65 7.51
C ASN A 496 7.27 3.03 8.88
N VAL A 497 6.97 4.24 9.33
CA VAL A 497 7.38 4.75 10.63
C VAL A 497 6.18 4.67 11.57
N ILE A 498 6.30 3.87 12.63
CA ILE A 498 5.35 3.81 13.72
C ILE A 498 5.68 4.95 14.69
N TYR A 499 4.84 5.98 14.70
CA TYR A 499 5.03 7.18 15.50
C TYR A 499 4.61 6.99 16.96
N SER A 500 5.29 7.70 17.85
CA SER A 500 4.91 7.78 19.27
C SER A 500 3.58 8.53 19.45
N LEU A 501 2.82 8.11 20.46
CA LEU A 501 1.56 8.75 20.88
C LEU A 501 1.68 9.43 22.26
N GLU A 502 2.92 9.68 22.75
CA GLU A 502 3.21 10.21 24.09
C GLU A 502 2.57 11.59 24.38
N ASP A 503 2.34 12.40 23.33
CA ASP A 503 1.64 13.71 23.42
C ASP A 503 0.12 13.62 23.19
N LEU A 504 -0.38 12.49 22.66
CA LEU A 504 -1.81 12.28 22.43
C LEU A 504 -2.51 11.75 23.68
N VAL A 505 -1.83 10.84 24.39
CA VAL A 505 -2.41 10.05 25.48
C VAL A 505 -1.70 10.37 26.79
N ASP A 506 -2.45 10.86 27.78
CA ASP A 506 -1.92 11.15 29.10
C ASP A 506 -1.68 9.85 29.89
N THR A 507 -0.44 9.36 29.85
CA THR A 507 -0.04 8.11 30.52
C THR A 507 0.14 8.23 32.03
N SER A 508 -0.11 9.39 32.64
CA SER A 508 0.15 9.63 34.06
C SER A 508 -0.84 8.95 35.03
N GLN A 509 -2.00 8.46 34.54
CA GLN A 509 -3.06 7.87 35.36
C GLN A 509 -3.72 6.67 34.66
N GLY A 510 -3.67 5.48 35.25
CA GLY A 510 -4.49 4.32 34.87
C GLY A 510 -4.23 3.67 33.49
N ILE A 511 -3.51 4.33 32.58
CA ILE A 511 -3.20 3.81 31.24
C ILE A 511 -2.03 2.82 31.32
N LEU A 512 -2.25 1.60 30.80
CA LEU A 512 -1.28 0.51 30.79
C LEU A 512 -0.42 0.49 29.54
N SER A 513 -1.02 0.74 28.38
CA SER A 513 -0.33 0.69 27.09
C SER A 513 -1.11 1.46 26.03
N VAL A 514 -0.38 1.92 25.02
CA VAL A 514 -0.92 2.52 23.80
C VAL A 514 -0.26 1.82 22.62
N GLN A 515 -1.05 1.39 21.63
CA GLN A 515 -0.54 0.74 20.43
C GLN A 515 -1.06 1.45 19.19
N ASN A 516 -0.15 1.96 18.36
CA ASN A 516 -0.47 2.65 17.13
C ASN A 516 -0.67 1.64 15.97
N ASN A 517 -1.25 2.10 14.86
CA ASN A 517 -1.40 1.27 13.66
C ASN A 517 -0.05 0.96 13.02
N HIS A 518 0.14 -0.25 12.50
CA HIS A 518 1.40 -0.63 11.82
C HIS A 518 1.41 -0.27 10.33
N GLU A 519 0.24 -0.14 9.69
CA GLU A 519 0.11 0.12 8.25
C GLU A 519 -0.13 1.60 7.95
N ASN A 520 -1.00 2.24 8.75
CA ASN A 520 -1.33 3.66 8.66
C ASN A 520 -1.27 4.31 10.06
N PRO A 521 -0.09 4.46 10.67
CA PRO A 521 0.06 4.99 12.02
C PRO A 521 -0.46 6.41 12.14
N TRP A 522 -0.94 6.77 13.33
CA TRP A 522 -1.29 8.14 13.69
C TRP A 522 -0.05 8.94 14.04
N LYS A 523 0.07 10.16 13.53
CA LYS A 523 1.21 11.05 13.74
C LYS A 523 0.79 12.43 14.20
N ARG A 524 1.69 13.12 14.91
CA ARG A 524 1.48 14.47 15.43
C ARG A 524 1.41 15.49 14.27
N ASN A 525 0.41 16.37 14.31
CA ASN A 525 0.22 17.41 13.32
C ASN A 525 1.14 18.61 13.64
N PRO A 526 2.02 19.04 12.72
CA PRO A 526 3.03 20.07 13.01
C PRO A 526 2.49 21.51 13.05
N GLU A 527 1.27 21.75 12.53
CA GLU A 527 0.73 23.11 12.32
C GLU A 527 -0.25 23.60 13.41
N GLU A 528 -0.66 22.72 14.35
CA GLU A 528 -1.61 23.08 15.41
C GLU A 528 -0.86 23.52 16.69
N LEU A 529 -0.94 24.80 17.01
CA LEU A 529 -0.13 25.44 18.06
C LEU A 529 -0.74 25.39 19.47
N THR A 530 -2.01 24.99 19.63
CA THR A 530 -2.73 25.07 20.92
C THR A 530 -2.95 23.73 21.63
N ARG A 531 -2.94 22.60 20.90
CA ARG A 531 -3.06 21.23 21.41
C ARG A 531 -2.22 20.31 20.51
N ALA A 532 -1.61 19.27 21.05
CA ALA A 532 -0.89 18.28 20.26
C ALA A 532 -1.91 17.36 19.55
N ALA A 533 -2.37 17.78 18.37
CA ALA A 533 -3.33 17.03 17.58
C ALA A 533 -2.64 15.92 16.77
N PHE A 534 -3.31 14.79 16.61
CA PHE A 534 -2.83 13.62 15.87
C PHE A 534 -3.84 13.20 14.82
N SER A 535 -3.34 12.73 13.68
CA SER A 535 -4.13 12.23 12.56
C SER A 535 -3.48 10.99 11.96
N PRO A 536 -4.23 10.12 11.25
CA PRO A 536 -3.63 9.08 10.41
C PRO A 536 -2.59 9.67 9.44
N SER A 537 -1.48 8.95 9.26
CA SER A 537 -0.39 9.37 8.36
C SER A 537 -0.82 9.41 6.90
N ILE A 538 -1.79 8.57 6.51
CA ILE A 538 -2.37 8.48 5.17
C ILE A 538 -3.87 8.76 5.26
N ASN A 539 -4.30 9.84 4.62
CA ASN A 539 -5.72 10.21 4.52
C ASN A 539 -6.46 9.27 3.54
N GLY A 540 -7.75 9.00 3.79
CA GLY A 540 -8.56 8.16 2.92
C GLY A 540 -8.30 6.65 3.05
N THR A 541 -7.44 6.24 3.97
CA THR A 541 -7.14 4.84 4.28
C THR A 541 -7.60 4.52 5.71
N PRO A 542 -8.16 3.33 5.98
CA PRO A 542 -8.48 2.92 7.35
C PRO A 542 -7.26 3.01 8.27
N SER A 543 -7.50 3.31 9.54
CA SER A 543 -6.45 3.39 10.55
C SER A 543 -7.04 3.19 11.94
N SER A 544 -6.24 2.71 12.87
CA SER A 544 -6.66 2.56 14.26
C SER A 544 -5.52 2.60 15.25
N PHE A 545 -5.80 3.01 16.47
CA PHE A 545 -4.91 2.76 17.62
C PHE A 545 -5.72 2.34 18.82
N THR A 546 -5.05 1.72 19.79
CA THR A 546 -5.68 1.24 21.02
C THR A 546 -5.05 1.85 22.25
N VAL A 547 -5.89 2.10 23.26
CA VAL A 547 -5.50 2.56 24.60
C VAL A 547 -6.02 1.53 25.60
N THR A 548 -5.13 0.98 26.41
CA THR A 548 -5.50 0.03 27.47
C THR A 548 -5.51 0.75 28.81
N VAL A 549 -6.62 0.69 29.53
CA VAL A 549 -6.85 1.37 30.81
C VAL A 549 -7.14 0.35 31.90
N SER A 550 -6.42 0.43 33.02
CA SER A 550 -6.70 -0.34 34.24
C SER A 550 -7.55 0.48 35.20
N ALA A 551 -8.84 0.15 35.28
CA ALA A 551 -9.80 0.87 36.11
C ALA A 551 -10.97 -0.05 36.49
N SER A 552 -11.56 0.19 37.67
CA SER A 552 -12.84 -0.43 38.06
C SER A 552 -14.06 0.40 37.67
N SER A 553 -13.86 1.72 37.59
CA SER A 553 -14.80 2.74 37.11
C SER A 553 -14.02 4.03 36.87
N GLY A 554 -14.52 4.90 36.00
CA GLY A 554 -13.95 6.22 35.73
C GLY A 554 -14.49 6.80 34.43
N ILE A 555 -13.82 7.80 33.89
CA ILE A 555 -14.11 8.36 32.58
C ILE A 555 -12.86 8.41 31.71
N LEU A 556 -13.07 8.30 30.40
CA LEU A 556 -12.05 8.60 29.40
C LEU A 556 -12.54 9.75 28.53
N VAL A 557 -11.80 10.84 28.50
CA VAL A 557 -12.11 12.04 27.73
C VAL A 557 -11.12 12.17 26.59
N PHE A 558 -11.60 12.59 25.43
CA PHE A 558 -10.73 12.96 24.32
C PHE A 558 -11.31 14.13 23.54
N TYR A 559 -10.44 14.96 23.01
CA TYR A 559 -10.81 16.00 22.07
C TYR A 559 -10.80 15.41 20.65
N TYR A 560 -11.78 15.80 19.84
CA TYR A 560 -11.83 15.41 18.44
C TYR A 560 -12.20 16.57 17.52
N LYS A 561 -11.75 16.49 16.28
CA LYS A 561 -12.19 17.34 15.18
C LYS A 561 -12.39 16.48 13.94
N ILE A 562 -13.52 16.67 13.28
CA ILE A 562 -13.85 16.01 12.03
C ILE A 562 -14.14 17.07 10.98
N ASP A 563 -13.36 17.04 9.90
CA ASP A 563 -13.68 17.81 8.70
C ASP A 563 -14.21 16.83 7.65
N ASN A 564 -15.50 16.95 7.34
CA ASN A 564 -16.20 16.16 6.32
C ASN A 564 -16.99 17.08 5.36
N PRO A 565 -16.35 17.69 4.34
CA PRO A 565 -16.99 18.66 3.45
C PRO A 565 -18.17 18.12 2.62
N SER A 566 -18.44 16.82 2.64
CA SER A 566 -19.56 16.18 1.93
C SER A 566 -20.59 15.65 2.93
N SER A 567 -21.89 15.66 2.58
CA SER A 567 -22.92 14.95 3.36
C SER A 567 -22.82 13.43 3.19
N ASN A 568 -21.59 12.90 3.12
CA ASN A 568 -21.26 11.50 2.97
C ASN A 568 -21.31 10.84 4.34
N THR A 569 -22.17 9.83 4.46
CA THR A 569 -22.52 9.21 5.74
C THR A 569 -21.73 7.94 6.04
N SER A 570 -20.82 7.49 5.17
CA SER A 570 -20.13 6.20 5.33
C SER A 570 -18.75 6.31 6.03
N ASN A 571 -18.00 7.40 5.80
CA ASN A 571 -16.74 7.68 6.50
C ASN A 571 -17.01 8.15 7.93
N LYS A 572 -16.25 7.61 8.89
CA LYS A 572 -16.45 7.92 10.31
C LYS A 572 -15.23 7.58 11.17
N LEU A 573 -15.12 8.25 12.31
CA LEU A 573 -14.33 7.78 13.44
C LEU A 573 -15.25 6.93 14.33
N GLY A 574 -14.99 5.63 14.42
CA GLY A 574 -15.62 4.73 15.38
C GLY A 574 -14.79 4.65 16.66
N VAL A 575 -15.46 4.71 17.81
CA VAL A 575 -14.86 4.47 19.12
C VAL A 575 -15.49 3.23 19.72
N PHE A 576 -14.66 2.27 20.11
CA PHE A 576 -15.10 1.00 20.67
C PHE A 576 -14.47 0.77 22.04
N VAL A 577 -15.23 0.16 22.94
CA VAL A 577 -14.80 -0.24 24.28
C VAL A 577 -14.93 -1.76 24.37
N ASN A 578 -13.81 -2.46 24.58
CA ASN A 578 -13.75 -3.92 24.62
C ASN A 578 -14.36 -4.59 23.37
N GLY A 579 -14.22 -3.95 22.19
CA GLY A 579 -14.76 -4.41 20.91
C GLY A 579 -16.24 -4.11 20.69
N GLU A 580 -16.96 -3.57 21.68
CA GLU A 580 -18.32 -3.08 21.49
C GLU A 580 -18.31 -1.61 21.10
N LYS A 581 -19.16 -1.23 20.15
CA LYS A 581 -19.23 0.15 19.66
C LYS A 581 -19.81 1.08 20.73
N GLU A 582 -19.04 2.10 21.10
CA GLU A 582 -19.47 3.18 21.98
C GLU A 582 -20.12 4.31 21.17
N GLN A 583 -19.40 4.86 20.18
CA GLN A 583 -19.85 6.03 19.42
C GLN A 583 -19.25 6.08 18.01
N ASP A 584 -20.04 6.54 17.04
CA ASP A 584 -19.58 6.89 15.69
C ASP A 584 -19.62 8.41 15.51
N PHE A 585 -18.56 9.00 14.95
CA PHE A 585 -18.48 10.42 14.62
C PHE A 585 -18.28 10.58 13.11
N SER A 586 -19.23 11.24 12.44
CA SER A 586 -19.23 11.38 10.97
C SER A 586 -19.57 12.79 10.48
N ASN A 587 -20.17 13.63 11.31
CA ASN A 587 -20.54 14.99 10.93
C ASN A 587 -19.37 15.96 11.09
N PRO A 588 -19.31 17.03 10.28
CA PRO A 588 -18.36 18.12 10.51
C PRO A 588 -18.64 18.73 11.87
N GLU A 589 -17.69 18.61 12.77
CA GLU A 589 -17.76 19.19 14.10
C GLU A 589 -16.45 19.90 14.38
N GLU A 590 -16.56 21.22 14.55
CA GLU A 590 -15.46 22.03 15.04
C GLU A 590 -15.42 21.96 16.55
N ARG A 591 -14.42 21.23 17.06
CA ARG A 591 -13.82 21.41 18.38
C ARG A 591 -14.74 21.06 19.57
N ASP A 592 -15.05 19.78 19.74
CA ASP A 592 -15.72 19.25 20.93
C ASP A 592 -14.90 18.15 21.62
N PHE A 593 -15.22 17.85 22.89
CA PHE A 593 -14.68 16.70 23.59
C PHE A 593 -15.78 15.67 23.83
N TYR A 594 -15.40 14.40 23.84
CA TYR A 594 -16.31 13.30 24.14
C TYR A 594 -15.86 12.56 25.40
N THR A 595 -16.83 12.16 26.22
CA THR A 595 -16.61 11.45 27.48
C THR A 595 -17.20 10.05 27.40
N ILE A 596 -16.35 9.05 27.60
CA ILE A 596 -16.71 7.65 27.74
C ILE A 596 -16.82 7.32 29.24
N ASN A 597 -17.94 6.74 29.67
CA ASN A 597 -18.11 6.28 31.04
C ASN A 597 -17.66 4.82 31.19
N LEU A 598 -16.54 4.60 31.89
CA LEU A 598 -16.00 3.27 32.13
C LEU A 598 -16.55 2.74 33.46
N HIS A 599 -17.19 1.57 33.44
CA HIS A 599 -17.73 0.93 34.65
C HIS A 599 -17.87 -0.59 34.49
N GLY A 600 -17.63 -1.35 35.56
CA GLY A 600 -17.96 -2.78 35.62
C GLY A 600 -16.92 -3.78 35.06
N ALA A 601 -15.72 -3.34 34.65
CA ALA A 601 -14.59 -4.20 34.30
C ALA A 601 -13.35 -3.83 35.14
N SER A 602 -12.28 -4.65 35.10
CA SER A 602 -11.00 -4.32 35.73
C SER A 602 -9.98 -3.73 34.76
N GLU A 603 -10.28 -3.82 33.47
CA GLU A 603 -9.46 -3.36 32.35
C GLU A 603 -10.38 -3.04 31.17
N TYR A 604 -10.03 -1.99 30.43
CA TYR A 604 -10.72 -1.56 29.22
C TYR A 604 -9.71 -1.43 28.08
N ILE A 605 -10.06 -1.96 26.92
CA ILE A 605 -9.35 -1.70 25.66
C ILE A 605 -10.24 -0.76 24.85
N ILE A 606 -9.79 0.47 24.66
CA ILE A 606 -10.48 1.46 23.84
C ILE A 606 -9.79 1.52 22.48
N SER A 607 -10.51 1.27 21.40
CA SER A 607 -10.01 1.48 20.04
C SER A 607 -10.63 2.72 19.41
N PHE A 608 -9.78 3.50 18.75
CA PHE A 608 -10.17 4.61 17.90
C PHE A 608 -9.91 4.18 16.46
N GLU A 609 -10.96 4.11 15.64
CA GLU A 609 -10.90 3.51 14.32
C GLU A 609 -11.43 4.47 13.26
N VAL A 610 -10.57 4.91 12.34
CA VAL A 610 -10.99 5.59 11.12
C VAL A 610 -11.50 4.54 10.15
N ILE A 611 -12.80 4.60 9.89
CA ILE A 611 -13.50 3.72 8.97
C ILE A 611 -13.77 4.51 7.70
N ILE A 612 -13.25 3.99 6.58
CA ILE A 612 -13.43 4.57 5.25
C ILE A 612 -14.43 3.72 4.47
N GLY A 613 -15.62 4.28 4.21
CA GLY A 613 -16.62 3.72 3.32
C GLY A 613 -16.63 4.36 1.92
N ASP A 614 -15.88 5.45 1.73
CA ASP A 614 -15.66 6.13 0.46
C ASP A 614 -14.26 6.79 0.47
N ALA A 615 -13.31 6.21 -0.25
CA ALA A 615 -11.92 6.67 -0.28
C ALA A 615 -11.72 7.96 -1.09
N GLU A 616 -12.65 8.31 -1.98
CA GLU A 616 -12.59 9.51 -2.82
C GLU A 616 -13.12 10.75 -2.08
N ALA A 617 -13.92 10.55 -1.03
CA ALA A 617 -14.48 11.64 -0.24
C ALA A 617 -13.46 12.21 0.76
N ALA A 618 -13.31 13.54 0.75
CA ALA A 618 -12.50 14.23 1.74
C ALA A 618 -13.06 13.98 3.15
N PHE A 619 -12.25 13.37 4.00
CA PHE A 619 -12.56 13.06 5.40
C PHE A 619 -11.26 13.08 6.21
N THR A 620 -11.16 13.99 7.17
CA THR A 620 -10.00 14.05 8.06
C THR A 620 -10.42 14.04 9.52
N VAL A 621 -9.70 13.24 10.31
CA VAL A 621 -9.91 13.10 11.74
C VAL A 621 -8.69 13.61 12.48
N GLN A 622 -8.92 14.40 13.52
CA GLN A 622 -7.89 14.80 14.47
C GLN A 622 -8.32 14.44 15.88
N LEU A 623 -7.40 13.89 16.67
CA LEU A 623 -7.59 13.62 18.09
C LEU A 623 -6.52 14.35 18.92
N ALA A 624 -6.88 14.76 20.12
CA ALA A 624 -5.95 15.31 21.10
C ALA A 624 -6.41 14.99 22.53
N ASP A 625 -5.49 15.11 23.49
CA ASP A 625 -5.79 15.11 24.93
C ASP A 625 -6.64 13.91 25.40
N ILE A 626 -6.20 12.70 25.07
CA ILE A 626 -6.83 11.47 25.59
C ILE A 626 -6.45 11.31 27.05
N ILE A 627 -7.42 11.48 27.94
CA ILE A 627 -7.23 11.55 29.40
C ILE A 627 -8.14 10.54 30.06
N TYR A 628 -7.55 9.64 30.86
CA TYR A 628 -8.30 8.84 31.82
C TYR A 628 -8.37 9.57 33.17
N SER A 629 -9.52 9.51 33.84
CA SER A 629 -9.69 10.01 35.19
C SER A 629 -10.69 9.19 36.00
N ASP A 630 -10.43 9.04 37.30
CA ASP A 630 -11.31 8.30 38.20
C ASP A 630 -12.63 9.04 38.47
N GLU A 631 -12.60 10.38 38.47
CA GLU A 631 -13.77 11.25 38.69
C GLU A 631 -14.03 12.12 37.46
N SER A 632 -15.29 12.56 37.30
CA SER A 632 -15.69 13.40 36.18
C SER A 632 -15.44 14.91 36.37
N GLU A 633 -15.32 15.34 37.62
CA GLU A 633 -15.12 16.74 37.99
C GLU A 633 -14.18 16.81 39.20
N TYR A 634 -13.35 17.86 39.25
CA TYR A 634 -12.50 18.18 40.40
C TYR A 634 -12.59 19.65 40.75
N LEU A 635 -11.99 20.02 41.89
CA LEU A 635 -11.89 21.41 42.31
C LEU A 635 -10.69 22.09 41.64
N PHE A 636 -10.95 23.26 41.04
CA PHE A 636 -9.96 24.20 40.57
C PHE A 636 -9.84 25.36 41.55
N TYR A 637 -8.68 25.50 42.18
CA TYR A 637 -8.38 26.61 43.08
C TYR A 637 -7.52 27.65 42.36
N LEU A 638 -7.88 28.91 42.54
CA LEU A 638 -7.16 30.02 41.97
C LEU A 638 -6.97 31.11 43.02
N ASP A 639 -5.72 31.40 43.35
CA ASP A 639 -5.34 32.39 44.34
C ASP A 639 -4.50 33.51 43.73
N TYR A 640 -4.61 34.71 44.31
CA TYR A 640 -3.81 35.88 43.93
C TYR A 640 -3.92 36.99 44.97
N ASP A 641 -2.87 37.82 45.06
CA ASP A 641 -2.92 39.02 45.88
C ASP A 641 -3.69 40.14 45.16
N THR A 642 -4.94 40.34 45.59
CA THR A 642 -5.85 41.38 45.06
C THR A 642 -5.31 42.82 45.18
N SER A 643 -4.33 43.07 46.06
CA SER A 643 -3.69 44.39 46.16
C SER A 643 -2.65 44.62 45.05
N MET A 644 -2.06 43.54 44.53
CA MET A 644 -0.97 43.59 43.55
C MET A 644 -1.43 43.37 42.11
N GLY A 645 -2.58 42.73 41.91
CA GLY A 645 -3.14 42.50 40.58
C GLY A 645 -4.58 42.03 40.59
N SER A 646 -5.06 41.65 39.41
CA SER A 646 -6.36 41.05 39.19
C SER A 646 -6.22 39.83 38.29
N VAL A 647 -7.12 38.87 38.49
CA VAL A 647 -7.18 37.64 37.70
C VAL A 647 -8.61 37.40 37.24
N THR A 648 -8.78 37.00 35.98
CA THR A 648 -10.01 36.43 35.46
C THR A 648 -9.78 35.00 35.01
N ALA A 649 -10.75 34.13 35.25
CA ALA A 649 -10.74 32.76 34.76
C ALA A 649 -12.01 32.48 33.97
N SER A 650 -11.93 31.67 32.93
CA SER A 650 -13.09 31.18 32.20
C SER A 650 -12.90 29.73 31.76
N VAL A 651 -13.99 28.97 31.76
CA VAL A 651 -14.06 27.59 31.24
C VAL A 651 -14.99 27.61 30.04
N ASP A 652 -14.51 27.13 28.90
CA ASP A 652 -15.26 27.11 27.62
C ASP A 652 -15.96 28.44 27.31
N ASN A 653 -15.21 29.54 27.48
CA ASN A 653 -15.66 30.94 27.31
C ASN A 653 -16.69 31.44 28.33
N GLN A 654 -17.00 30.68 29.39
CA GLN A 654 -17.82 31.14 30.50
C GLN A 654 -16.95 31.60 31.67
N VAL A 655 -17.11 32.85 32.10
CA VAL A 655 -16.33 33.43 33.19
C VAL A 655 -16.66 32.74 34.52
N LEU A 656 -15.62 32.26 35.21
CA LEU A 656 -15.70 31.69 36.55
C LEU A 656 -15.73 32.79 37.62
N ASN A 657 -16.48 32.55 38.68
CA ASN A 657 -16.41 33.37 39.90
C ASN A 657 -15.31 32.82 40.81
N ILE A 658 -14.19 33.53 40.93
CA ILE A 658 -13.08 33.09 41.79
C ILE A 658 -13.52 33.13 43.26
N HIS A 659 -13.49 31.99 43.93
CA HIS A 659 -13.86 31.86 45.35
C HIS A 659 -12.86 30.96 46.08
N PRO A 660 -12.48 31.25 47.34
CA PRO A 660 -11.48 30.47 48.09
C PRO A 660 -11.80 28.98 48.32
N ALA A 661 -13.06 28.58 48.12
CA ALA A 661 -13.49 27.18 48.22
C ALA A 661 -13.23 26.37 46.93
N GLY A 662 -12.68 26.99 45.88
CA GLY A 662 -12.49 26.38 44.57
C GLY A 662 -13.74 26.43 43.69
N ASN A 663 -13.56 26.13 42.41
CA ASN A 663 -14.60 25.98 41.40
C ASN A 663 -14.66 24.52 40.95
N ILE A 664 -15.84 23.93 40.83
CA ILE A 664 -15.98 22.60 40.23
C ILE A 664 -15.80 22.74 38.72
N VAL A 665 -14.86 21.99 38.15
CA VAL A 665 -14.55 21.98 36.73
C VAL A 665 -14.49 20.53 36.24
N GLY A 666 -15.10 20.26 35.09
CA GLY A 666 -15.09 18.95 34.46
C GLY A 666 -13.73 18.61 33.84
N VAL A 667 -13.37 17.34 33.88
CA VAL A 667 -12.16 16.84 33.20
C VAL A 667 -12.30 17.02 31.68
N GLY A 668 -11.22 17.44 31.02
CA GLY A 668 -11.15 17.69 29.58
C GLY A 668 -11.54 19.10 29.14
N HIS A 669 -12.17 19.88 30.02
CA HIS A 669 -12.56 21.26 29.73
C HIS A 669 -11.34 22.19 29.64
N GLY A 670 -11.43 23.20 28.76
CA GLY A 670 -10.37 24.19 28.58
C GLY A 670 -10.50 25.33 29.59
N VAL A 671 -9.45 25.56 30.38
CA VAL A 671 -9.38 26.67 31.35
C VAL A 671 -8.51 27.78 30.76
N PHE A 672 -9.08 28.98 30.66
CA PHE A 672 -8.37 30.20 30.30
C PHE A 672 -8.23 31.10 31.52
N LEU A 673 -6.99 31.47 31.84
CA LEU A 673 -6.66 32.42 32.89
C LEU A 673 -6.09 33.69 32.28
N THR A 674 -6.40 34.84 32.87
CA THR A 674 -5.79 36.12 32.49
C THR A 674 -5.39 36.87 33.75
N ALA A 675 -4.12 37.28 33.83
CA ALA A 675 -3.58 38.07 34.93
C ALA A 675 -3.25 39.49 34.45
N GLU A 676 -3.65 40.48 35.24
CA GLU A 676 -3.33 41.89 35.02
C GLU A 676 -2.74 42.49 36.30
N ALA A 677 -1.51 42.99 36.20
CA ALA A 677 -0.82 43.61 37.32
C ALA A 677 -1.37 45.02 37.59
N ASN A 678 -1.55 45.37 38.86
CA ASN A 678 -1.89 46.73 39.26
C ASN A 678 -0.70 47.67 39.01
N ASN A 679 -0.96 48.98 38.95
CA ASN A 679 0.09 49.97 38.76
C ASN A 679 1.17 49.85 39.86
N GLY A 680 2.43 49.74 39.47
CA GLY A 680 3.57 49.54 40.37
C GLY A 680 3.97 48.08 40.58
N TYR A 681 3.29 47.12 39.97
CA TYR A 681 3.59 45.69 40.04
C TYR A 681 3.88 45.10 38.65
N ILE A 682 4.50 43.93 38.64
CA ILE A 682 4.72 43.07 37.47
C ILE A 682 4.10 41.71 37.72
N PHE A 683 3.52 41.11 36.67
CA PHE A 683 3.13 39.71 36.71
C PHE A 683 4.38 38.85 36.50
N VAL A 684 4.58 37.85 37.36
CA VAL A 684 5.73 36.96 37.30
C VAL A 684 5.39 35.64 36.65
N GLY A 685 4.18 35.13 36.86
CA GLY A 685 3.72 33.86 36.32
C GLY A 685 2.66 33.16 37.16
N TRP A 686 2.19 32.04 36.65
CA TRP A 686 1.28 31.10 37.29
C TRP A 686 2.10 30.04 38.03
N LYS A 687 1.81 29.86 39.32
CA LYS A 687 2.52 28.94 40.20
C LYS A 687 1.63 27.77 40.58
N ASP A 688 2.17 26.55 40.59
CA ASP A 688 1.47 25.35 41.08
C ASP A 688 1.60 25.17 42.62
N GLU A 689 0.98 24.12 43.17
CA GLU A 689 1.10 23.76 44.60
C GLU A 689 2.53 23.39 45.03
N GLY A 690 3.35 22.92 44.07
CA GLY A 690 4.77 22.62 44.27
C GLY A 690 5.67 23.85 44.33
N ASN A 691 5.11 25.06 44.19
CA ASN A 691 5.79 26.34 44.05
C ASN A 691 6.57 26.54 42.73
N ASN A 692 6.31 25.74 41.71
CA ASN A 692 6.93 25.89 40.40
C ASN A 692 6.16 26.90 39.54
N ILE A 693 6.87 27.76 38.81
CA ILE A 693 6.25 28.66 37.82
C ILE A 693 6.02 27.87 36.52
N ILE A 694 4.77 27.56 36.20
CA ILE A 694 4.38 26.70 35.06
C ILE A 694 4.07 27.48 33.78
N SER A 695 3.80 28.79 33.90
CA SER A 695 3.61 29.69 32.76
C SER A 695 3.84 31.14 33.16
N THR A 696 4.36 31.96 32.26
CA THR A 696 4.51 33.42 32.45
C THR A 696 3.69 34.25 31.50
N ASP A 697 2.97 33.58 30.60
CA ASP A 697 2.03 34.26 29.76
C ASP A 697 0.88 34.78 30.62
N LYS A 698 0.58 36.06 30.46
CA LYS A 698 -0.55 36.70 31.15
C LYS A 698 -1.85 35.97 30.86
N VAL A 699 -2.01 35.47 29.63
CA VAL A 699 -3.09 34.59 29.22
C VAL A 699 -2.56 33.16 29.21
N TYR A 700 -3.03 32.34 30.14
CA TYR A 700 -2.63 30.94 30.24
C TYR A 700 -3.81 30.02 29.95
N TYR A 701 -3.59 29.07 29.04
CA TYR A 701 -4.57 28.07 28.66
C TYR A 701 -4.05 26.67 29.02
N PHE A 702 -4.91 25.85 29.60
CA PHE A 702 -4.63 24.43 29.81
C PHE A 702 -5.92 23.61 29.82
N VAL A 703 -5.78 22.29 29.59
CA VAL A 703 -6.87 21.32 29.72
C VAL A 703 -6.92 20.83 31.16
N PHE A 704 -8.08 20.93 31.80
CA PHE A 704 -8.26 20.52 33.19
C PHE A 704 -8.32 19.00 33.29
N LYS A 705 -7.42 18.38 34.07
CA LYS A 705 -7.29 16.91 34.13
C LYS A 705 -7.60 16.32 35.51
N ASN A 706 -7.31 17.07 36.56
CA ASN A 706 -7.44 16.68 37.96
C ASN A 706 -7.50 17.92 38.86
N GLU A 707 -7.66 17.69 40.17
CA GLU A 707 -7.62 18.76 41.17
C GLU A 707 -6.34 19.59 41.02
N THR A 708 -6.50 20.89 40.81
CA THR A 708 -5.42 21.81 40.48
C THR A 708 -5.57 23.07 41.31
N ALA A 709 -4.50 23.51 41.97
CA ALA A 709 -4.41 24.85 42.55
C ALA A 709 -3.31 25.67 41.89
N LEU A 710 -3.69 26.87 41.43
CA LEU A 710 -2.78 27.83 40.83
C LEU A 710 -2.79 29.15 41.60
N THR A 711 -1.63 29.79 41.66
CA THR A 711 -1.47 31.14 42.21
C THR A 711 -0.89 32.07 41.16
N ALA A 712 -1.53 33.21 40.91
CA ALA A 712 -0.95 34.29 40.12
C ALA A 712 0.07 35.06 40.99
N VAL A 713 1.34 35.02 40.60
CA VAL A 713 2.41 35.68 41.34
C VAL A 713 2.64 37.08 40.78
N PHE A 714 2.57 38.07 41.65
CA PHE A 714 2.90 39.45 41.34
C PHE A 714 4.06 39.92 42.22
N LEU A 715 4.94 40.75 41.67
CA LEU A 715 6.02 41.40 42.41
C LEU A 715 5.97 42.90 42.21
N GLU A 716 6.48 43.66 43.18
CA GLU A 716 6.66 45.09 42.98
C GLU A 716 7.61 45.33 41.79
N ASN A 717 7.26 46.29 40.94
CA ASN A 717 8.14 46.78 39.89
C ASN A 717 9.31 47.62 40.46
N SER A 718 9.67 47.45 41.72
CA SER A 718 10.92 47.93 42.34
C SER A 718 11.99 46.81 42.40
N MET A 719 11.59 45.54 42.29
CA MET A 719 12.45 44.38 42.47
C MET A 719 13.50 44.24 41.37
N VAL A 720 14.75 44.04 41.77
CA VAL A 720 15.93 43.93 40.89
C VAL A 720 16.12 42.52 40.38
N ALA A 721 15.96 41.52 41.25
CA ALA A 721 16.15 40.12 40.92
C ALA A 721 15.07 39.27 41.59
N ARG A 722 14.88 38.04 41.12
CA ARG A 722 14.01 37.06 41.78
C ARG A 722 14.61 35.67 41.81
N ILE A 723 14.11 34.86 42.74
CA ILE A 723 14.25 33.41 42.80
C ILE A 723 12.84 32.86 42.92
N MET A 724 12.39 32.08 41.93
CA MET A 724 11.00 31.62 41.85
C MET A 724 10.00 32.78 42.02
N ASP A 725 9.19 32.78 43.09
CA ASP A 725 8.20 33.80 43.43
C ASP A 725 8.72 34.90 44.38
N ALA A 726 9.96 34.80 44.88
CA ALA A 726 10.54 35.77 45.80
C ALA A 726 11.31 36.88 45.06
N GLY A 727 10.90 38.13 45.26
CA GLY A 727 11.58 39.32 44.73
C GLY A 727 12.61 39.93 45.69
N TYR A 728 13.71 40.44 45.14
CA TYR A 728 14.81 41.06 45.88
C TYR A 728 15.11 42.46 45.34
N LEU A 729 15.31 43.43 46.23
CA LEU A 729 15.63 44.82 45.89
C LEU A 729 17.08 45.04 45.42
N SER A 730 17.93 44.00 45.46
CA SER A 730 19.31 44.03 44.95
C SER A 730 19.74 42.65 44.47
N LEU A 731 20.66 42.61 43.49
CA LEU A 731 21.24 41.36 43.01
C LEU A 731 22.07 40.65 44.09
N GLN A 732 22.75 41.44 44.95
CA GLN A 732 23.54 40.96 46.08
C GLN A 732 22.67 40.16 47.06
N ALA A 733 21.50 40.67 47.42
CA ALA A 733 20.59 40.00 48.35
C ALA A 733 20.04 38.69 47.76
N ALA A 734 19.68 38.70 46.47
CA ALA A 734 19.24 37.48 45.77
C ALA A 734 20.33 36.40 45.77
N LEU A 735 21.56 36.74 45.34
CA LEU A 735 22.67 35.77 45.29
C LEU A 735 23.08 35.26 46.68
N THR A 736 22.89 36.06 47.73
CA THR A 736 23.13 35.64 49.12
C THR A 736 22.07 34.65 49.62
N ALA A 737 20.83 34.78 49.15
CA ALA A 737 19.72 33.92 49.53
C ALA A 737 19.67 32.60 48.73
N ALA A 738 20.26 32.57 47.53
CA ALA A 738 20.22 31.43 46.62
C ALA A 738 20.94 30.19 47.14
N VAL A 739 20.34 29.02 46.90
CA VAL A 739 20.90 27.68 47.23
C VAL A 739 21.13 26.85 45.95
N PRO A 740 21.96 25.78 45.99
CA PRO A 740 22.21 24.95 44.80
C PRO A 740 20.91 24.41 44.18
N GLY A 741 20.73 24.64 42.88
CA GLY A 741 19.50 24.39 42.12
C GLY A 741 18.75 25.66 41.74
N ASP A 742 18.96 26.77 42.45
CA ASP A 742 18.24 28.02 42.19
C ASP A 742 18.70 28.73 40.91
N ILE A 743 17.74 29.38 40.26
CA ILE A 743 17.98 30.34 39.18
C ILE A 743 17.60 31.73 39.70
N VAL A 744 18.61 32.59 39.82
CA VAL A 744 18.47 34.01 40.11
C VAL A 744 18.26 34.75 38.79
N ILE A 745 17.10 35.36 38.60
CA ILE A 745 16.72 36.03 37.34
C ILE A 745 16.79 37.54 37.52
N LEU A 746 17.49 38.23 36.63
CA LEU A 746 17.57 39.69 36.64
C LEU A 746 16.32 40.32 36.01
N LEU A 747 15.58 41.10 36.79
CA LEU A 747 14.28 41.67 36.42
C LEU A 747 14.35 43.08 35.81
N ARG A 748 15.46 43.78 35.99
CA ARG A 748 15.70 45.11 35.41
C ARG A 748 17.18 45.38 35.21
N ASP A 749 17.49 46.42 34.45
CA ASP A 749 18.86 46.89 34.32
C ASP A 749 19.44 47.25 35.69
N TYR A 750 20.65 46.78 35.96
CA TYR A 750 21.27 46.92 37.27
C TYR A 750 22.73 47.34 37.14
N THR A 751 23.16 48.28 37.98
CA THR A 751 24.57 48.63 38.13
C THR A 751 25.09 48.01 39.40
N LEU A 752 26.13 47.19 39.25
CA LEU A 752 26.77 46.51 40.35
C LEU A 752 27.87 47.41 40.93
N GLU A 753 27.66 47.86 42.17
CA GLU A 753 28.55 48.76 42.91
C GLU A 753 29.42 48.03 43.96
N ASP A 754 29.09 46.78 44.29
CA ASP A 754 29.79 45.95 45.28
C ASP A 754 30.13 44.57 44.69
N ASP A 755 31.19 43.93 45.20
CA ASP A 755 31.58 42.58 44.81
C ASP A 755 30.44 41.56 45.01
N ILE A 756 30.28 40.63 44.07
CA ILE A 756 29.34 39.51 44.19
C ILE A 756 29.99 38.16 43.97
N VAL A 757 29.34 37.14 44.52
CA VAL A 757 29.65 35.74 44.31
C VAL A 757 28.41 35.05 43.77
N ILE A 758 28.54 34.37 42.62
CA ILE A 758 27.53 33.42 42.12
C ILE A 758 27.89 32.04 42.71
N PRO A 759 27.12 31.52 43.68
CA PRO A 759 27.48 30.29 44.38
C PRO A 759 27.49 29.04 43.48
N ALA A 760 28.25 28.02 43.88
CA ALA A 760 28.25 26.74 43.17
C ALA A 760 26.84 26.12 43.13
N GLY A 761 26.43 25.63 41.95
CA GLY A 761 25.09 25.07 41.74
C GLY A 761 23.97 26.09 41.58
N VAL A 762 24.24 27.39 41.68
CA VAL A 762 23.28 28.48 41.40
C VAL A 762 23.51 29.03 39.99
N MET A 763 22.44 29.36 39.27
CA MET A 763 22.52 30.09 38.01
C MET A 763 22.09 31.55 38.19
N LEU A 764 22.87 32.50 37.69
CA LEU A 764 22.41 33.87 37.44
C LEU A 764 22.03 33.99 35.96
N LEU A 765 20.74 34.23 35.70
CA LEU A 765 20.18 34.43 34.37
C LEU A 765 19.97 35.93 34.10
N LEU A 766 20.60 36.42 33.04
CA LEU A 766 20.25 37.68 32.39
C LEU A 766 19.35 37.34 31.20
N PRO A 767 18.04 37.55 31.33
CA PRO A 767 17.08 37.06 30.35
C PRO A 767 17.19 37.81 29.03
N CYS A 768 16.82 37.17 27.92
CA CYS A 768 16.71 37.80 26.61
C CYS A 768 15.27 38.19 26.21
N GLY A 769 14.29 37.95 27.08
CA GLY A 769 12.89 38.31 26.87
C GLY A 769 12.03 38.08 28.13
N GLU A 770 10.75 38.43 28.08
CA GLU A 770 9.81 38.27 29.21
C GLU A 770 9.62 36.81 29.63
N ASN A 771 9.66 35.90 28.65
CA ASN A 771 9.45 34.46 28.85
C ASN A 771 10.74 33.66 29.06
N ASP A 772 11.90 34.32 29.25
CA ASP A 772 13.17 33.65 29.52
C ASP A 772 13.38 33.44 31.03
N LEU A 773 12.92 32.29 31.52
CA LEU A 773 12.83 31.98 32.96
C LEU A 773 13.89 31.01 33.43
N TYR A 774 14.33 30.14 32.52
CA TYR A 774 15.21 29.02 32.82
C TYR A 774 16.50 29.06 31.99
N GLY A 775 16.65 30.04 31.09
CA GLY A 775 17.61 29.95 30.02
C GLY A 775 17.28 28.80 29.07
N TYR A 776 18.30 28.20 28.47
CA TYR A 776 18.18 27.09 27.53
C TYR A 776 18.65 25.74 28.10
N ILE A 777 18.36 25.48 29.38
CA ILE A 777 18.83 24.29 30.08
C ILE A 777 18.25 22.98 29.53
N SER A 778 17.05 22.99 28.95
CA SER A 778 16.37 21.80 28.42
C SER A 778 16.77 21.48 26.98
N THR A 779 16.93 22.51 26.14
CA THR A 779 17.28 22.37 24.72
C THR A 779 18.78 22.26 24.49
N GLY A 780 19.61 22.77 25.41
CA GLY A 780 21.05 22.93 25.22
C GLY A 780 21.43 24.06 24.26
N PHE A 781 20.45 24.72 23.64
CA PHE A 781 20.63 25.77 22.63
C PHE A 781 19.76 26.98 22.95
N ASN A 782 20.35 28.17 22.80
CA ASN A 782 19.62 29.43 22.97
C ASN A 782 18.45 29.57 21.96
N PRO A 783 17.45 30.41 22.25
CA PRO A 783 16.21 30.45 21.46
C PRO A 783 16.44 30.68 19.96
N ASP A 784 15.78 29.86 19.12
CA ASP A 784 15.90 29.94 17.65
C ASP A 784 15.04 31.07 17.07
N GLY A 785 15.70 32.05 16.45
CA GLY A 785 15.07 33.17 15.77
C GLY A 785 14.77 32.96 14.28
N THR A 786 15.02 31.77 13.72
CA THR A 786 14.94 31.49 12.27
C THR A 786 13.54 31.70 11.67
N LYS A 787 12.48 31.53 12.47
CA LYS A 787 11.08 31.66 12.05
C LYS A 787 10.47 33.07 12.24
N GLN A 788 11.22 34.04 12.78
CA GLN A 788 10.65 35.38 13.07
C GLN A 788 10.57 36.27 11.81
N THR A 789 9.43 36.94 11.63
CA THR A 789 9.24 37.92 10.55
C THR A 789 9.71 39.31 10.98
N GLY A 790 10.81 39.79 10.38
CA GLY A 790 11.38 41.10 10.65
C GLY A 790 12.55 41.07 11.63
N TYR A 791 13.70 41.60 11.21
CA TYR A 791 14.93 41.67 11.99
C TYR A 791 14.85 42.78 13.04
N ARG A 792 14.95 42.48 14.34
CA ARG A 792 15.17 43.49 15.39
C ARG A 792 16.01 42.93 16.54
N GLU A 793 17.33 43.15 16.47
CA GLU A 793 18.18 43.12 17.66
C GLU A 793 17.63 44.12 18.70
N GLU A 794 17.22 43.63 19.86
CA GLU A 794 16.65 44.47 20.91
C GLU A 794 17.33 44.17 22.25
N LEU A 795 18.00 45.17 22.82
CA LEU A 795 18.58 45.04 24.16
C LEU A 795 17.45 44.93 25.18
N TYR A 796 17.31 43.75 25.79
CA TYR A 796 16.28 43.46 26.79
C TYR A 796 16.78 43.67 28.22
N ARG A 797 18.06 43.35 28.48
CA ARG A 797 18.62 43.43 29.84
C ARG A 797 20.10 43.81 29.86
N SER A 798 20.47 44.72 30.76
CA SER A 798 21.86 45.11 30.99
C SER A 798 22.28 44.96 32.46
N LEU A 799 23.40 44.28 32.71
CA LEU A 799 24.07 44.28 34.00
C LEU A 799 25.40 45.02 33.90
N ARG A 800 25.44 46.28 34.34
CA ARG A 800 26.69 47.06 34.33
C ARG A 800 27.52 46.74 35.57
N ILE A 801 28.83 46.53 35.39
CA ILE A 801 29.79 46.35 36.49
C ILE A 801 30.63 47.61 36.62
N ASP A 802 30.59 48.28 37.77
CA ASP A 802 31.39 49.49 37.98
C ASP A 802 32.89 49.20 38.18
N ALA A 803 33.72 50.21 37.89
CA ALA A 803 35.16 50.05 37.92
C ALA A 803 35.66 49.69 39.33
N GLY A 804 36.37 48.55 39.44
CA GLY A 804 36.90 48.05 40.70
C GLY A 804 36.03 47.00 41.39
N VAL A 805 34.86 46.68 40.84
CA VAL A 805 33.95 45.64 41.32
C VAL A 805 34.28 44.28 40.70
N THR A 806 34.22 43.22 41.50
CA THR A 806 34.54 41.84 41.13
C THR A 806 33.28 40.97 41.11
N VAL A 807 33.08 40.23 40.02
CA VAL A 807 32.09 39.15 39.91
C VAL A 807 32.81 37.80 39.97
N SER A 808 32.63 37.07 41.07
CA SER A 808 33.18 35.72 41.23
C SER A 808 32.16 34.67 40.85
N VAL A 809 32.42 33.86 39.81
CA VAL A 809 31.48 32.85 39.31
C VAL A 809 31.93 31.46 39.72
N TYR A 810 31.26 30.85 40.71
CA TYR A 810 31.44 29.44 41.08
C TYR A 810 30.30 28.55 40.58
N GLY A 811 29.13 29.13 40.29
CA GLY A 811 28.00 28.48 39.61
C GLY A 811 27.97 28.81 38.12
N THR A 812 26.79 29.13 37.61
CA THR A 812 26.57 29.47 36.19
C THR A 812 26.16 30.93 36.04
N LEU A 813 26.78 31.65 35.10
CA LEU A 813 26.33 32.96 34.64
C LEU A 813 25.85 32.82 33.20
N LEU A 814 24.57 33.03 32.96
CA LEU A 814 23.96 32.94 31.65
C LEU A 814 23.53 34.32 31.15
N VAL A 815 24.15 34.78 30.07
CA VAL A 815 23.79 36.00 29.34
C VAL A 815 23.13 35.57 28.03
N ASN A 816 21.80 35.63 27.98
CA ASN A 816 21.05 34.97 26.92
C ASN A 816 20.81 35.88 25.70
N ALA A 817 20.53 35.27 24.55
CA ALA A 817 20.16 35.97 23.32
C ALA A 817 19.35 35.05 22.38
N VAL A 818 18.41 35.63 21.63
CA VAL A 818 17.74 34.93 20.52
C VAL A 818 18.66 34.94 19.30
N THR A 819 18.97 33.77 18.72
CA THR A 819 19.83 33.67 17.53
C THR A 819 19.22 32.80 16.44
N GLY A 820 19.49 33.09 15.17
CA GLY A 820 19.03 32.25 14.06
C GLY A 820 19.33 32.84 12.69
N VAL A 821 18.75 32.25 11.64
CA VAL A 821 18.85 32.73 10.25
C VAL A 821 17.47 33.18 9.77
N PRO A 822 17.22 34.47 9.49
CA PRO A 822 15.91 34.89 9.00
C PRO A 822 15.56 34.24 7.66
N ASN A 823 14.32 33.80 7.49
CA ASN A 823 13.80 33.32 6.21
C ASN A 823 13.92 34.44 5.15
N GLY A 824 14.84 34.32 4.18
CA GLY A 824 15.07 35.37 3.18
C GLY A 824 16.50 35.61 2.67
N GLY A 825 17.48 34.74 2.94
CA GLY A 825 18.77 34.72 2.21
C GLY A 825 20.02 35.23 2.94
N HIS A 826 20.01 35.25 4.28
CA HIS A 826 21.24 35.47 5.05
C HIS A 826 21.99 34.15 5.29
N THR A 827 23.33 34.17 5.22
CA THR A 827 24.18 32.96 5.33
C THR A 827 24.98 32.91 6.64
N VAL A 828 24.67 33.74 7.64
CA VAL A 828 25.44 33.84 8.89
C VAL A 828 24.49 33.89 10.10
N GLN A 829 24.81 33.13 11.13
CA GLN A 829 24.10 33.10 12.41
C GLN A 829 24.38 34.39 13.20
N GLY A 830 23.35 35.08 13.69
CA GLY A 830 23.47 36.33 14.46
C GLY A 830 22.39 36.46 15.53
N ILE A 831 22.44 37.54 16.32
CA ILE A 831 21.34 37.90 17.24
C ILE A 831 20.18 38.39 16.38
N THR A 832 19.04 37.73 16.49
CA THR A 832 17.87 37.99 15.63
C THR A 832 16.64 38.44 16.41
N GLY A 833 16.78 38.63 17.72
CA GLY A 833 15.73 39.14 18.60
C GLY A 833 16.29 39.78 19.87
N GLY A 834 15.58 39.58 20.98
CA GLY A 834 15.97 40.09 22.29
C GLY A 834 17.32 39.52 22.76
N TYR A 835 18.12 40.33 23.46
CA TYR A 835 19.40 39.90 24.03
C TYR A 835 19.71 40.61 25.35
N ALA A 836 20.54 39.96 26.17
CA ALA A 836 21.13 40.55 27.35
C ALA A 836 22.61 40.91 27.14
N GLN A 837 23.12 41.82 27.96
CA GLN A 837 24.53 42.17 28.00
C GLN A 837 25.04 42.42 29.42
N ILE A 838 26.37 42.32 29.56
CA ILE A 838 27.13 42.75 30.75
C ILE A 838 28.06 43.88 30.34
#